data_AF-A0A963HB05-F1
#
_entry.id   AF-A0A963HB05-F1
#
_cell.length_a   1.000
_cell.length_b   1.000
_cell.length_c   1.000
_cell.angle_alpha   90.00
_cell.angle_beta   90.00
_cell.angle_gamma   90.00
#
_symmetry.space_group_name_H-M   'P 1'
#
loop_
_entity.id
_entity.type
_entity.pdbx_description
1 polymer ?
#
loop_
_entity_poly.entity_id
_entity_poly.type
_entity_poly.pdbx_seq_one_letter_code
_entity_poly.pdbx_strand_id
1 'polypeptide(L)'
;VAGGSNASSMSVSLDTSSAGSRSGSVTLNYVSDGAGTSGLAAIAAGSQTINVSGDVYRLASANTLTAINFGSVHVGDTVQQALSISNTAIADSFSEKLNASFGASSDARITTSGSVSQLVAGTTDSSSMLVGLNTAAAGNVNGTQVINFASDGTGSSGLGITSLASQTIGVSGDISTSGSVFRLASASPATPNPVNFGNVRIGATAEQALSISNTAADDGFSEKLNASISSNGAPVTASGAFNLLAAQATDSSSLQVGIDTSSAGAKSGSATIALVSDGTGTSGLAPTNLPSQTVNVSGNVYRLADPSVNTGSVNLVARRGDTAPTASISVSNQSPDAFTEGLKAGFGPVAAGFSGSGTIANLAAQGTDASSLQVALNTATAGNFAGSAQLDFASTGAGTTAAADVSVGNRLVSLAGKVYEQAVAQVNTVLVDFGIVHKGEVVAAKNVSVSNSAPVAAVNDTLKGSFINMPSGPFAGSGSVSGLAAGQTDASSLLVSLDTANAGVFSSGGDKLQFASHNPDMADLPLGNAALTLQAQVNNFANPNFFKTSGSGSLSGGGFDFLLDFGTLTAGSGMVSALLQLANDVSGPADLLDGAYSFALNEFLKSGFDSFADLTAGDSQSGLQISLDTLNAGNFSDTIVLSAIGHNASGFSAAFGDVTLTVQARVQAGGGQIPEPGSLLLLTIALAIIVLQRRRAQC
;
A
#
# COMPACT_ATOMS: atom_id res chain seq x y z
N VAL A 1 146.69 50.29 3.91
CA VAL A 1 146.17 51.11 5.04
C VAL A 1 146.46 50.40 6.35
N ALA A 2 147.38 50.90 7.18
CA ALA A 2 147.60 50.35 8.51
C ALA A 2 146.51 50.86 9.47
N GLY A 3 145.57 50.00 9.87
CA GLY A 3 144.62 50.25 10.97
C GLY A 3 143.21 50.77 10.63
N GLY A 4 142.80 50.84 9.36
CA GLY A 4 141.43 51.22 8.98
C GLY A 4 140.54 50.02 8.68
N SER A 5 139.36 49.93 9.29
CA SER A 5 138.33 48.94 8.94
C SER A 5 137.46 49.43 7.78
N ASN A 6 137.28 48.61 6.73
CA ASN A 6 136.30 48.85 5.67
C ASN A 6 135.24 47.74 5.74
N ALA A 7 134.05 48.09 6.25
CA ALA A 7 132.95 47.15 6.44
C ALA A 7 131.98 47.07 5.24
N SER A 8 132.29 47.70 4.10
CA SER A 8 131.36 47.79 2.96
C SER A 8 131.90 47.28 1.63
N SER A 9 133.18 46.90 1.52
CA SER A 9 133.78 46.47 0.23
C SER A 9 133.71 44.97 -0.04
N MET A 10 133.29 44.14 0.93
CA MET A 10 133.28 42.68 0.78
C MET A 10 131.94 42.10 1.25
N SER A 11 131.25 41.39 0.35
CA SER A 11 130.07 40.59 0.67
C SER A 11 130.34 39.13 0.29
N VAL A 12 129.74 38.22 1.05
CA VAL A 12 129.68 36.80 0.73
C VAL A 12 128.21 36.40 0.70
N SER A 13 127.83 35.65 -0.33
CA SER A 13 126.48 35.10 -0.48
C SER A 13 126.55 33.57 -0.59
N LEU A 14 125.43 32.93 -0.27
CA LEU A 14 125.24 31.49 -0.42
C LEU A 14 124.41 31.24 -1.68
N ASP A 15 124.72 30.19 -2.44
CA ASP A 15 123.91 29.80 -3.59
C ASP A 15 122.57 29.20 -3.13
N THR A 16 121.48 29.94 -3.41
CA THR A 16 120.11 29.57 -3.07
C THR A 16 119.34 28.90 -4.21
N SER A 17 120.02 28.53 -5.30
CA SER A 17 119.39 27.93 -6.48
C SER A 17 118.75 26.55 -6.25
N SER A 18 119.10 25.86 -5.16
CA SER A 18 118.44 24.62 -4.77
C SER A 18 118.43 24.43 -3.24
N ALA A 19 117.42 23.73 -2.73
CA ALA A 19 117.31 23.43 -1.31
C ALA A 19 118.37 22.45 -0.81
N GLY A 20 118.53 22.42 0.52
CA GLY A 20 119.49 21.60 1.25
C GLY A 20 120.44 22.44 2.11
N SER A 21 121.19 21.78 2.97
CA SER A 21 122.27 22.42 3.72
C SER A 21 123.39 22.85 2.77
N ARG A 22 123.68 24.15 2.76
CA ARG A 22 124.74 24.75 1.95
C ARG A 22 125.85 25.20 2.88
N SER A 23 127.08 24.83 2.53
CA SER A 23 128.28 25.33 3.19
C SER A 23 129.39 25.58 2.19
N GLY A 24 130.21 26.56 2.46
CA GLY A 24 131.38 26.92 1.66
C GLY A 24 132.30 27.83 2.45
N SER A 25 133.47 28.12 1.89
CA SER A 25 134.43 28.99 2.53
C SER A 25 134.98 30.03 1.56
N VAL A 26 135.09 31.27 2.01
CA VAL A 26 135.79 32.34 1.27
C VAL A 26 137.11 32.62 1.97
N THR A 27 138.21 32.52 1.23
CA THR A 27 139.54 32.84 1.75
C THR A 27 139.89 34.28 1.42
N LEU A 28 140.02 35.10 2.46
CA LEU A 28 140.55 36.46 2.37
C LEU A 28 142.06 36.38 2.49
N ASN A 29 142.75 36.63 1.38
CA ASN A 29 144.20 36.74 1.39
C ASN A 29 144.58 38.16 1.79
N TYR A 30 145.39 38.29 2.84
CA TYR A 30 145.94 39.57 3.24
C TYR A 30 147.32 39.75 2.60
N VAL A 31 147.59 40.97 2.18
CA VAL A 31 148.90 41.39 1.72
C VAL A 31 149.28 42.63 2.52
N SER A 32 150.51 42.64 3.02
CA SER A 32 151.13 43.83 3.56
C SER A 32 151.90 44.48 2.42
N ASP A 33 151.44 45.63 1.94
CA ASP A 33 152.10 46.37 0.88
C ASP A 33 152.83 47.61 1.42
N GLY A 34 154.04 47.84 0.92
CA GLY A 34 154.79 49.07 1.19
C GLY A 34 154.37 50.22 0.28
N ALA A 35 153.40 50.01 -0.61
CA ALA A 35 152.91 51.00 -1.57
C ALA A 35 152.33 52.21 -0.83
N GLY A 36 152.94 53.39 -1.03
CA GLY A 36 152.58 54.62 -0.32
C GLY A 36 153.23 54.81 1.06
N THR A 37 154.06 53.86 1.53
CA THR A 37 154.87 54.00 2.75
C THR A 37 156.35 53.64 2.50
N SER A 38 156.79 52.43 2.83
CA SER A 38 158.20 52.00 2.80
C SER A 38 158.77 51.68 1.40
N GLY A 39 157.92 51.63 0.37
CA GLY A 39 158.34 51.36 -1.01
C GLY A 39 158.69 49.89 -1.31
N LEU A 40 158.53 48.99 -0.33
CA LEU A 40 158.75 47.54 -0.50
C LEU A 40 157.59 46.88 -1.26
N ALA A 41 157.91 45.86 -2.06
CA ALA A 41 156.92 45.05 -2.77
C ALA A 41 155.95 44.36 -1.80
N ALA A 42 154.71 44.17 -2.23
CA ALA A 42 153.68 43.53 -1.42
C ALA A 42 154.10 42.09 -1.05
N ILE A 43 154.00 41.75 0.24
CA ILE A 43 154.26 40.42 0.76
C ILE A 43 153.00 39.84 1.40
N ALA A 44 152.78 38.53 1.25
CA ALA A 44 151.64 37.86 1.84
C ALA A 44 151.64 38.01 3.37
N ALA A 45 150.52 38.47 3.93
CA ALA A 45 150.29 38.69 5.36
C ALA A 45 149.30 37.65 5.93
N GLY A 46 149.40 36.42 5.44
CA GLY A 46 148.51 35.32 5.78
C GLY A 46 147.14 35.43 5.10
N SER A 47 146.25 34.53 5.48
CA SER A 47 144.88 34.47 4.97
C SER A 47 143.91 34.11 6.09
N GLN A 48 142.71 34.67 6.07
CA GLN A 48 141.59 34.22 6.91
C GLN A 48 140.58 33.47 6.06
N THR A 49 140.16 32.30 6.52
CA THR A 49 139.06 31.56 5.90
C THR A 49 137.77 31.88 6.64
N ILE A 50 136.76 32.38 5.93
CA ILE A 50 135.42 32.61 6.45
C ILE A 50 134.54 31.47 5.97
N ASN A 51 134.10 30.62 6.90
CA ASN A 51 133.10 29.61 6.62
C ASN A 51 131.73 30.26 6.61
N VAL A 52 130.95 29.98 5.56
CA VAL A 52 129.56 30.41 5.43
C VAL A 52 128.71 29.17 5.28
N SER A 53 127.72 29.04 6.14
CA SER A 53 126.77 27.93 6.11
C SER A 53 125.35 28.42 6.33
N GLY A 54 124.39 27.75 5.71
CA GLY A 54 122.96 28.01 5.89
C GLY A 54 122.13 26.94 5.19
N ASP A 55 120.90 26.75 5.65
CA ASP A 55 119.95 25.84 5.00
C ASP A 55 119.10 26.61 4.01
N VAL A 56 118.95 26.08 2.80
CA VAL A 56 118.06 26.63 1.78
C VAL A 56 116.80 25.77 1.75
N TYR A 57 115.64 26.41 1.90
CA TYR A 57 114.34 25.74 1.89
C TYR A 57 113.61 26.01 0.57
N ARG A 58 112.85 25.03 0.10
CA ARG A 58 111.88 25.18 -0.99
C ARG A 58 110.51 25.49 -0.41
N LEU A 59 109.80 26.37 -1.08
CA LEU A 59 108.38 26.59 -0.81
C LEU A 59 107.58 25.31 -0.99
N ALA A 60 106.47 25.21 -0.26
CA ALA A 60 105.46 24.19 -0.48
C ALA A 60 104.90 24.28 -1.91
N SER A 61 104.41 23.15 -2.43
CA SER A 61 103.82 23.06 -3.76
C SER A 61 102.46 22.39 -3.65
N ALA A 62 101.39 23.04 -4.07
CA ALA A 62 100.05 22.46 -4.03
C ALA A 62 99.77 21.62 -5.28
N ASN A 63 99.05 20.50 -5.14
CA ASN A 63 98.52 19.76 -6.29
C ASN A 63 97.50 20.57 -7.08
N THR A 64 97.27 20.22 -8.34
CA THR A 64 96.17 20.76 -9.13
C THR A 64 94.83 20.23 -8.63
N LEU A 65 93.88 21.13 -8.37
CA LEU A 65 92.52 20.77 -7.98
C LEU A 65 91.61 20.65 -9.20
N THR A 66 90.63 19.74 -9.12
CA THR A 66 89.61 19.53 -10.14
C THR A 66 88.30 20.20 -9.74
N ALA A 67 87.43 20.44 -10.72
CA ALA A 67 86.10 20.99 -10.47
C ALA A 67 85.25 19.99 -9.66
N ILE A 68 84.37 20.53 -8.82
CA ILE A 68 83.35 19.77 -8.11
C ILE A 68 82.05 19.83 -8.92
N ASN A 69 81.49 18.65 -9.18
CA ASN A 69 80.22 18.49 -9.85
C ASN A 69 79.26 17.66 -8.97
N PHE A 70 78.20 18.29 -8.48
CA PHE A 70 77.18 17.69 -7.63
C PHE A 70 76.05 16.99 -8.38
N GLY A 71 76.03 16.99 -9.71
CA GLY A 71 74.90 16.42 -10.43
C GLY A 71 73.65 17.32 -10.38
N SER A 72 72.52 16.83 -10.87
CA SER A 72 71.21 17.41 -10.52
C SER A 72 70.86 17.03 -9.08
N VAL A 73 70.24 17.95 -8.35
CA VAL A 73 69.86 17.76 -6.94
C VAL A 73 68.46 18.34 -6.69
N HIS A 74 67.75 17.83 -5.69
CA HIS A 74 66.47 18.38 -5.28
C HIS A 74 66.64 19.59 -4.33
N VAL A 75 65.63 20.46 -4.30
CA VAL A 75 65.55 21.52 -3.29
C VAL A 75 65.54 20.91 -1.88
N GLY A 76 66.45 21.35 -1.03
CA GLY A 76 66.59 20.88 0.35
C GLY A 76 67.59 19.73 0.54
N ASP A 77 68.12 19.13 -0.52
CA ASP A 77 69.17 18.12 -0.43
C ASP A 77 70.44 18.69 0.20
N THR A 78 71.11 17.91 1.06
CA THR A 78 72.43 18.27 1.60
C THR A 78 73.50 17.63 0.74
N VAL A 79 74.21 18.45 -0.05
CA VAL A 79 75.31 17.97 -0.91
C VAL A 79 76.63 18.68 -0.59
N GLN A 80 77.67 17.89 -0.34
CA GLN A 80 79.01 18.37 0.00
C GLN A 80 80.08 17.35 -0.44
N GLN A 81 81.24 17.85 -0.85
CA GLN A 81 82.40 17.05 -1.28
C GLN A 81 83.68 17.63 -0.68
N ALA A 82 84.58 16.76 -0.23
CA ALA A 82 85.88 17.15 0.28
C ALA A 82 86.90 17.39 -0.85
N LEU A 83 87.70 18.44 -0.71
CA LEU A 83 88.86 18.71 -1.55
C LEU A 83 90.05 17.87 -1.08
N SER A 84 90.79 17.33 -2.05
CA SER A 84 92.05 16.61 -1.82
C SER A 84 93.24 17.56 -2.01
N ILE A 85 93.74 18.11 -0.91
CA ILE A 85 94.87 19.03 -0.87
C ILE A 85 96.15 18.25 -0.57
N SER A 86 97.16 18.36 -1.43
CA SER A 86 98.46 17.71 -1.26
C SER A 86 99.59 18.72 -1.31
N ASN A 87 100.60 18.55 -0.45
CA ASN A 87 101.87 19.24 -0.59
C ASN A 87 102.82 18.38 -1.42
N THR A 88 102.94 18.67 -2.71
CA THR A 88 103.76 17.94 -3.69
C THR A 88 105.24 18.33 -3.66
N ALA A 89 105.67 19.17 -2.71
CA ALA A 89 107.09 19.42 -2.49
C ALA A 89 107.82 18.15 -2.05
N ILE A 90 109.12 18.05 -2.37
CA ILE A 90 109.95 16.87 -2.05
C ILE A 90 110.07 16.74 -0.52
N ALA A 91 109.81 15.55 0.01
CA ALA A 91 109.84 15.25 1.44
C ALA A 91 111.28 14.97 1.95
N ASP A 92 112.16 15.97 1.91
CA ASP A 92 113.59 15.85 2.29
C ASP A 92 114.01 16.76 3.46
N SER A 93 113.07 17.18 4.31
CA SER A 93 113.25 18.13 5.43
C SER A 93 113.61 19.57 5.04
N PHE A 94 113.88 19.86 3.76
CA PHE A 94 114.14 21.21 3.25
C PHE A 94 112.96 21.77 2.44
N SER A 95 111.75 21.36 2.80
CA SER A 95 110.51 21.85 2.21
C SER A 95 109.57 22.40 3.29
N GLU A 96 109.02 23.57 2.99
CA GLU A 96 108.03 24.21 3.85
C GLU A 96 106.68 23.48 3.81
N LYS A 97 105.84 23.76 4.81
CA LYS A 97 104.53 23.14 4.93
C LYS A 97 103.48 23.94 4.14
N LEU A 98 102.40 23.29 3.71
CA LEU A 98 101.33 23.93 2.94
C LEU A 98 100.15 24.30 3.84
N ASN A 99 99.72 25.55 3.77
CA ASN A 99 98.41 26.00 4.25
C ASN A 99 97.46 26.13 3.05
N ALA A 100 96.20 25.75 3.23
CA ALA A 100 95.12 25.96 2.27
C ALA A 100 93.86 26.50 2.95
N SER A 101 93.22 27.49 2.35
CA SER A 101 91.97 28.07 2.86
C SER A 101 91.06 28.52 1.72
N PHE A 102 89.78 28.68 2.00
CA PHE A 102 88.83 29.19 1.01
C PHE A 102 88.98 30.71 0.82
N GLY A 103 88.95 31.14 -0.44
CA GLY A 103 88.81 32.52 -0.86
C GLY A 103 87.36 32.83 -1.26
N ALA A 104 87.18 33.83 -2.13
CA ALA A 104 85.85 34.22 -2.59
C ALA A 104 85.17 33.11 -3.41
N SER A 105 83.86 32.97 -3.24
CA SER A 105 82.98 32.23 -4.15
C SER A 105 82.32 33.20 -5.14
N SER A 106 82.04 32.74 -6.36
CA SER A 106 81.31 33.54 -7.35
C SER A 106 79.79 33.45 -7.22
N ASP A 107 79.28 32.51 -6.42
CA ASP A 107 77.86 32.30 -6.14
C ASP A 107 77.67 32.07 -4.64
N ALA A 108 76.73 32.79 -4.03
CA ALA A 108 76.45 32.72 -2.60
C ALA A 108 75.88 31.36 -2.17
N ARG A 109 75.40 30.55 -3.11
CA ARG A 109 74.93 29.19 -2.85
C ARG A 109 76.07 28.18 -2.74
N ILE A 110 77.30 28.51 -3.15
CA ILE A 110 78.46 27.65 -2.88
C ILE A 110 78.84 27.83 -1.41
N THR A 111 78.71 26.76 -0.63
CA THR A 111 79.07 26.74 0.79
C THR A 111 80.45 26.12 0.96
N THR A 112 81.22 26.61 1.92
CA THR A 112 82.56 26.09 2.21
C THR A 112 82.77 25.95 3.72
N SER A 113 83.55 24.95 4.12
CA SER A 113 83.88 24.72 5.53
C SER A 113 85.27 24.11 5.69
N GLY A 114 86.00 24.59 6.69
CA GLY A 114 87.32 24.12 7.07
C GLY A 114 88.49 24.74 6.30
N SER A 115 89.69 24.28 6.65
CA SER A 115 90.98 24.72 6.09
C SER A 115 92.03 23.64 6.35
N VAL A 116 93.15 23.70 5.62
CA VAL A 116 94.33 22.88 5.89
C VAL A 116 95.43 23.78 6.43
N SER A 117 96.09 23.40 7.52
CA SER A 117 97.24 24.12 8.06
C SER A 117 98.42 23.18 8.29
N GLN A 118 99.62 23.66 7.94
CA GLN A 118 100.89 23.00 8.15
C GLN A 118 100.94 21.57 7.56
N LEU A 119 100.40 21.38 6.35
CA LEU A 119 100.48 20.10 5.65
C LEU A 119 101.92 19.81 5.21
N VAL A 120 102.50 18.76 5.79
CA VAL A 120 103.89 18.35 5.57
C VAL A 120 104.13 17.97 4.10
N ALA A 121 105.34 18.22 3.60
CA ALA A 121 105.74 17.83 2.26
C ALA A 121 105.55 16.32 2.02
N GLY A 122 104.97 15.95 0.88
CA GLY A 122 104.67 14.57 0.50
C GLY A 122 103.33 14.01 1.03
N THR A 123 102.53 14.78 1.78
CA THR A 123 101.26 14.32 2.35
C THR A 123 100.02 14.95 1.69
N THR A 124 98.86 14.34 1.91
CA THR A 124 97.55 14.74 1.37
C THR A 124 96.49 14.78 2.49
N ASP A 125 95.67 15.83 2.52
CA ASP A 125 94.43 15.91 3.28
C ASP A 125 93.24 15.91 2.32
N SER A 126 92.35 14.92 2.47
CA SER A 126 91.17 14.75 1.62
C SER A 126 89.85 14.87 2.38
N SER A 127 89.85 15.56 3.52
CA SER A 127 88.68 15.62 4.40
C SER A 127 88.43 16.99 5.05
N SER A 128 89.47 17.78 5.29
CA SER A 128 89.35 19.00 6.11
C SER A 128 88.72 20.18 5.38
N MET A 129 88.73 20.20 4.05
CA MET A 129 88.14 21.28 3.25
C MET A 129 86.94 20.75 2.48
N LEU A 130 85.73 21.14 2.90
CA LEU A 130 84.47 20.75 2.28
C LEU A 130 83.91 21.90 1.45
N VAL A 131 83.46 21.60 0.24
CA VAL A 131 82.63 22.47 -0.59
C VAL A 131 81.25 21.84 -0.68
N GLY A 132 80.18 22.63 -0.61
CA GLY A 132 78.81 22.17 -0.77
C GLY A 132 77.96 23.16 -1.56
N LEU A 133 76.68 22.83 -1.71
CA LEU A 133 75.67 23.71 -2.29
C LEU A 133 74.53 23.96 -1.31
N ASN A 134 74.09 25.22 -1.23
CA ASN A 134 72.82 25.60 -0.63
C ASN A 134 71.70 25.37 -1.64
N THR A 135 70.92 24.31 -1.43
CA THR A 135 69.82 23.85 -2.28
C THR A 135 68.45 24.41 -1.84
N ALA A 136 68.40 25.44 -0.97
CA ALA A 136 67.14 25.97 -0.45
C ALA A 136 66.19 26.55 -1.52
N ALA A 137 66.70 26.88 -2.71
CA ALA A 137 65.92 27.36 -3.84
C ALA A 137 66.36 26.68 -5.14
N ALA A 138 65.38 26.44 -6.01
CA ALA A 138 65.60 25.89 -7.34
C ALA A 138 66.32 26.85 -8.28
N GLY A 139 66.95 26.31 -9.32
CA GLY A 139 67.63 27.05 -10.39
C GLY A 139 69.09 26.66 -10.60
N ASN A 140 69.72 27.23 -11.62
CA ASN A 140 71.08 26.87 -12.03
C ASN A 140 72.16 27.42 -11.09
N VAL A 141 73.09 26.56 -10.65
CA VAL A 141 74.35 26.93 -9.98
C VAL A 141 75.52 26.60 -10.90
N ASN A 142 76.20 27.65 -11.40
CA ASN A 142 77.43 27.53 -12.16
C ASN A 142 78.39 28.62 -11.69
N GLY A 143 79.21 28.28 -10.70
CA GLY A 143 80.13 29.22 -10.10
C GLY A 143 81.52 28.63 -9.90
N THR A 144 82.36 29.42 -9.26
CA THR A 144 83.74 29.06 -8.95
C THR A 144 84.04 29.31 -7.49
N GLN A 145 84.91 28.48 -6.91
CA GLN A 145 85.46 28.67 -5.57
C GLN A 145 86.98 28.86 -5.66
N VAL A 146 87.49 29.92 -5.05
CA VAL A 146 88.93 30.16 -4.94
C VAL A 146 89.49 29.42 -3.73
N ILE A 147 90.63 28.75 -3.90
CA ILE A 147 91.41 28.09 -2.85
C ILE A 147 92.75 28.80 -2.78
N ASN A 148 92.99 29.45 -1.66
CA ASN A 148 94.23 30.17 -1.37
C ASN A 148 95.25 29.19 -0.80
N PHE A 149 96.47 29.25 -1.32
CA PHE A 149 97.59 28.46 -0.84
C PHE A 149 98.67 29.37 -0.26
N ALA A 150 99.33 28.91 0.80
CA ALA A 150 100.50 29.57 1.33
C ALA A 150 101.54 28.55 1.80
N SER A 151 102.80 28.86 1.54
CA SER A 151 103.95 28.15 2.09
C SER A 151 104.23 28.66 3.49
N ASP A 152 104.38 27.77 4.46
CA ASP A 152 104.52 28.06 5.88
C ASP A 152 105.84 27.52 6.42
N GLY A 153 106.75 28.46 6.72
CA GLY A 153 108.05 28.18 7.33
C GLY A 153 107.97 27.76 8.80
N THR A 154 106.81 27.85 9.46
CA THR A 154 106.66 27.50 10.89
C THR A 154 106.96 26.02 11.11
N GLY A 155 107.94 25.73 11.98
CA GLY A 155 108.42 24.37 12.20
C GLY A 155 109.14 23.73 10.99
N SER A 156 109.56 24.53 10.01
CA SER A 156 110.49 24.17 8.92
C SER A 156 111.57 25.25 8.78
N SER A 157 111.47 26.18 7.83
CA SER A 157 112.48 27.21 7.53
C SER A 157 112.56 28.35 8.56
N GLY A 158 111.47 28.63 9.29
CA GLY A 158 111.31 29.80 10.15
C GLY A 158 111.13 31.14 9.40
N LEU A 159 111.03 31.13 8.07
CA LEU A 159 111.01 32.34 7.23
C LEU A 159 109.64 33.01 7.09
N GLY A 160 108.64 32.57 7.87
CA GLY A 160 107.29 33.13 7.86
C GLY A 160 106.36 32.49 6.81
N ILE A 161 105.30 33.21 6.43
CA ILE A 161 104.28 32.75 5.49
C ILE A 161 104.48 33.42 4.14
N THR A 162 104.62 32.63 3.07
CA THR A 162 104.70 33.12 1.70
C THR A 162 103.43 32.73 0.93
N SER A 163 102.70 33.70 0.39
CA SER A 163 101.53 33.41 -0.47
C SER A 163 101.95 32.68 -1.74
N LEU A 164 101.24 31.59 -2.05
CA LEU A 164 101.38 30.85 -3.30
C LEU A 164 100.25 31.24 -4.26
N ALA A 165 100.35 30.80 -5.52
CA ALA A 165 99.27 31.01 -6.48
C ALA A 165 97.99 30.28 -6.01
N SER A 166 96.91 31.03 -5.83
CA SER A 166 95.59 30.46 -5.57
C SER A 166 95.09 29.69 -6.79
N GLN A 167 94.27 28.66 -6.55
CA GLN A 167 93.57 27.93 -7.61
C GLN A 167 92.08 28.26 -7.56
N THR A 168 91.47 28.38 -8.73
CA THR A 168 90.02 28.54 -8.85
C THR A 168 89.44 27.26 -9.41
N ILE A 169 88.59 26.59 -8.65
CA ILE A 169 87.86 25.40 -9.13
C ILE A 169 86.45 25.79 -9.56
N GLY A 170 85.93 25.11 -10.58
CA GLY A 170 84.50 25.15 -10.88
C GLY A 170 83.72 24.41 -9.79
N VAL A 171 82.60 24.97 -9.36
CA VAL A 171 81.63 24.32 -8.50
C VAL A 171 80.29 24.38 -9.21
N SER A 172 79.79 23.21 -9.58
CA SER A 172 78.59 23.03 -10.39
C SER A 172 77.76 21.87 -9.84
N GLY A 173 76.45 21.88 -10.09
CA GLY A 173 75.67 20.65 -10.30
C GLY A 173 75.68 20.34 -11.81
N ASP A 174 75.33 19.13 -12.25
CA ASP A 174 75.78 18.54 -13.53
C ASP A 174 75.89 19.47 -14.74
N ILE A 175 77.03 19.40 -15.43
CA ILE A 175 77.21 19.98 -16.77
C ILE A 175 77.24 18.85 -17.80
N SER A 176 76.05 18.59 -18.38
CA SER A 176 75.83 19.02 -19.77
C SER A 176 74.99 20.31 -19.78
N THR A 177 75.61 21.37 -19.27
CA THR A 177 75.28 22.82 -19.39
C THR A 177 74.08 23.42 -18.65
N SER A 178 73.56 22.82 -17.57
CA SER A 178 72.74 23.55 -16.57
C SER A 178 72.65 22.76 -15.27
N GLY A 179 73.45 23.14 -14.27
CA GLY A 179 73.38 22.57 -12.92
C GLY A 179 72.16 23.09 -12.17
N SER A 180 70.98 22.58 -12.48
CA SER A 180 69.71 22.98 -11.89
C SER A 180 69.46 22.31 -10.54
N VAL A 181 69.08 23.10 -9.54
CA VAL A 181 68.33 22.59 -8.39
C VAL A 181 66.86 22.47 -8.82
N PHE A 182 66.28 21.26 -8.78
CA PHE A 182 64.90 21.01 -9.20
C PHE A 182 63.96 20.88 -8.01
N ARG A 183 62.71 21.34 -8.17
CA ARG A 183 61.63 21.05 -7.23
C ARG A 183 60.87 19.81 -7.67
N LEU A 184 60.43 19.03 -6.68
CA LEU A 184 59.46 17.97 -6.92
C LEU A 184 58.18 18.55 -7.56
N ALA A 185 57.48 17.71 -8.32
CA ALA A 185 56.12 17.99 -8.76
C ALA A 185 55.21 18.26 -7.56
N SER A 186 54.19 19.09 -7.76
CA SER A 186 53.24 19.45 -6.72
C SER A 186 51.84 19.13 -7.23
N ALA A 187 51.20 18.08 -6.73
CA ALA A 187 49.87 17.71 -7.17
C ALA A 187 48.81 18.60 -6.49
N SER A 188 47.86 19.14 -7.26
CA SER A 188 46.64 19.71 -6.73
C SER A 188 45.79 18.64 -6.04
N PRO A 189 44.85 19.00 -5.15
CA PRO A 189 43.78 18.11 -4.76
C PRO A 189 43.02 17.58 -5.98
N ALA A 190 42.70 16.29 -5.98
CA ALA A 190 41.86 15.67 -6.99
C ALA A 190 40.44 16.22 -6.90
N THR A 191 39.86 16.58 -8.04
CA THR A 191 38.52 17.17 -8.10
C THR A 191 37.65 16.46 -9.13
N PRO A 192 36.37 16.16 -8.84
CA PRO A 192 35.69 16.36 -7.55
C PRO A 192 36.11 15.36 -6.46
N ASN A 193 36.14 15.79 -5.20
CA ASN A 193 36.32 14.95 -4.02
C ASN A 193 35.60 15.57 -2.81
N PRO A 194 34.54 14.94 -2.26
CA PRO A 194 34.02 13.61 -2.59
C PRO A 194 33.32 13.55 -3.96
N VAL A 195 33.24 12.34 -4.52
CA VAL A 195 32.39 12.01 -5.66
C VAL A 195 31.09 11.40 -5.15
N ASN A 196 29.95 11.98 -5.51
CA ASN A 196 28.63 11.44 -5.17
C ASN A 196 27.82 11.23 -6.46
N PHE A 197 27.50 9.97 -6.78
CA PHE A 197 26.69 9.60 -7.93
C PHE A 197 25.18 9.79 -7.73
N GLY A 198 24.75 10.18 -6.53
CA GLY A 198 23.34 10.29 -6.20
C GLY A 198 22.63 8.93 -6.26
N ASN A 199 21.37 8.94 -6.69
CA ASN A 199 20.56 7.73 -6.82
C ASN A 199 20.55 7.26 -8.28
N VAL A 200 20.99 6.04 -8.53
CA VAL A 200 21.03 5.42 -9.87
C VAL A 200 20.31 4.07 -9.87
N ARG A 201 19.94 3.55 -11.05
CA ARG A 201 19.35 2.21 -11.17
C ARG A 201 20.42 1.12 -11.24
N ILE A 202 20.03 -0.11 -10.90
CA ILE A 202 20.86 -1.29 -11.19
C ILE A 202 21.23 -1.31 -12.68
N GLY A 203 22.51 -1.52 -12.97
CA GLY A 203 23.06 -1.58 -14.33
C GLY A 203 23.26 -0.21 -15.00
N ALA A 204 22.98 0.90 -14.31
CA ALA A 204 23.36 2.22 -14.81
C ALA A 204 24.89 2.41 -14.76
N THR A 205 25.44 3.11 -15.75
CA THR A 205 26.85 3.54 -15.72
C THR A 205 27.01 4.65 -14.67
N ALA A 206 27.93 4.46 -13.73
CA ALA A 206 28.25 5.42 -12.67
C ALA A 206 29.77 5.58 -12.58
N GLU A 207 30.32 6.39 -13.48
CA GLU A 207 31.76 6.69 -13.60
C GLU A 207 31.98 8.21 -13.62
N GLN A 208 33.05 8.66 -12.97
CA GLN A 208 33.44 10.06 -12.85
C GLN A 208 34.93 10.18 -13.09
N ALA A 209 35.31 10.97 -14.10
CA ALA A 209 36.70 11.37 -14.30
C ALA A 209 37.14 12.38 -13.23
N LEU A 210 38.37 12.27 -12.79
CA LEU A 210 38.99 13.15 -11.81
C LEU A 210 40.01 14.06 -12.47
N SER A 211 40.09 15.29 -11.98
CA SER A 211 41.04 16.30 -12.41
C SER A 211 42.16 16.48 -11.40
N ILE A 212 43.41 16.43 -11.86
CA ILE A 212 44.62 16.74 -11.10
C ILE A 212 45.52 17.63 -11.95
N SER A 213 46.02 18.70 -11.34
CA SER A 213 47.03 19.58 -11.91
C SER A 213 48.38 19.36 -11.23
N ASN A 214 49.47 19.50 -11.98
CA ASN A 214 50.79 19.71 -11.40
C ASN A 214 50.95 21.22 -11.13
N THR A 215 50.73 21.69 -9.91
CA THR A 215 50.79 23.10 -9.51
C THR A 215 52.22 23.63 -9.34
N ALA A 216 53.25 22.82 -9.60
CA ALA A 216 54.62 23.29 -9.59
C ALA A 216 54.82 24.40 -10.64
N ALA A 217 55.74 25.34 -10.38
CA ALA A 217 56.00 26.44 -11.31
C ALA A 217 56.58 25.91 -12.63
N ASP A 218 56.10 26.43 -13.76
CA ASP A 218 56.62 26.10 -15.09
C ASP A 218 57.78 27.04 -15.47
N ASP A 219 58.82 27.06 -14.63
CA ASP A 219 60.03 27.86 -14.80
C ASP A 219 61.21 27.05 -15.36
N GLY A 220 60.96 25.81 -15.81
CA GLY A 220 61.97 24.86 -16.27
C GLY A 220 62.68 24.07 -15.16
N PHE A 221 62.38 24.34 -13.88
CA PHE A 221 63.02 23.69 -12.72
C PHE A 221 62.06 22.88 -11.85
N SER A 222 61.02 22.31 -12.46
CA SER A 222 60.05 21.44 -11.79
C SER A 222 59.99 20.07 -12.46
N GLU A 223 59.86 19.03 -11.65
CA GLU A 223 59.62 17.67 -12.13
C GLU A 223 58.18 17.47 -12.63
N LYS A 224 57.99 16.42 -13.42
CA LYS A 224 56.68 16.05 -13.96
C LYS A 224 55.94 15.15 -12.98
N LEU A 225 54.62 15.16 -13.05
CA LEU A 225 53.77 14.37 -12.17
C LEU A 225 53.29 13.09 -12.87
N ASN A 226 53.48 11.95 -12.23
CA ASN A 226 52.77 10.72 -12.56
C ASN A 226 51.66 10.49 -11.52
N ALA A 227 50.54 9.94 -11.95
CA ALA A 227 49.48 9.50 -11.06
C ALA A 227 48.87 8.19 -11.53
N SER A 228 48.51 7.34 -10.58
CA SER A 228 47.73 6.13 -10.84
C SER A 228 46.68 5.97 -9.75
N ILE A 229 45.49 5.53 -10.11
CA ILE A 229 44.41 5.33 -9.15
C ILE A 229 44.07 3.85 -9.00
N SER A 230 43.77 3.45 -7.76
CA SER A 230 43.29 2.11 -7.43
C SER A 230 42.15 2.18 -6.42
N SER A 231 41.22 1.23 -6.49
CA SER A 231 40.13 1.15 -5.52
C SER A 231 40.64 0.55 -4.20
N ASN A 232 40.14 1.06 -3.07
CA ASN A 232 40.40 0.49 -1.75
C ASN A 232 39.46 -0.67 -1.40
N GLY A 233 38.70 -1.18 -2.38
CA GLY A 233 37.79 -2.31 -2.25
C GLY A 233 36.41 -2.04 -2.85
N ALA A 234 35.67 -3.12 -3.09
CA ALA A 234 34.26 -3.00 -3.46
C ALA A 234 33.48 -2.26 -2.35
N PRO A 235 32.44 -1.47 -2.70
CA PRO A 235 31.79 -1.36 -4.01
C PRO A 235 32.36 -0.27 -4.94
N VAL A 236 33.47 0.38 -4.59
CA VAL A 236 34.07 1.43 -5.42
C VAL A 236 34.91 0.78 -6.52
N THR A 237 34.78 1.28 -7.74
CA THR A 237 35.67 0.96 -8.86
C THR A 237 36.62 2.14 -9.09
N ALA A 238 37.85 1.87 -9.51
CA ALA A 238 38.76 2.93 -9.92
C ALA A 238 39.74 2.38 -10.95
N SER A 239 40.04 3.19 -11.95
CA SER A 239 40.97 2.80 -13.00
C SER A 239 41.66 4.01 -13.62
N GLY A 240 42.81 3.74 -14.22
CA GLY A 240 43.55 4.70 -15.01
C GLY A 240 44.77 5.28 -14.33
N ALA A 241 45.58 5.94 -15.14
CA ALA A 241 46.85 6.52 -14.78
C ALA A 241 47.27 7.53 -15.86
N PHE A 242 48.11 8.48 -15.48
CA PHE A 242 48.85 9.32 -16.42
C PHE A 242 50.31 9.41 -15.99
N ASN A 243 51.20 9.63 -16.96
CA ASN A 243 52.62 9.83 -16.71
C ASN A 243 53.07 11.15 -17.32
N LEU A 244 54.08 11.75 -16.71
CA LEU A 244 54.81 12.90 -17.19
C LEU A 244 53.93 14.14 -17.42
N LEU A 245 52.98 14.39 -16.52
CA LEU A 245 52.17 15.61 -16.53
C LEU A 245 53.07 16.82 -16.20
N ALA A 246 53.24 17.70 -17.19
CA ALA A 246 54.11 18.87 -17.11
C ALA A 246 53.67 19.84 -15.99
N ALA A 247 54.58 20.69 -15.54
CA ALA A 247 54.26 21.78 -14.61
C ALA A 247 53.14 22.67 -15.18
N GLN A 248 52.23 23.10 -14.31
CA GLN A 248 50.98 23.82 -14.64
C GLN A 248 49.99 23.09 -15.56
N ALA A 249 50.29 21.87 -16.02
CA ALA A 249 49.35 21.08 -16.81
C ALA A 249 48.30 20.40 -15.92
N THR A 250 47.13 20.13 -16.49
CA THR A 250 46.01 19.44 -15.85
C THR A 250 45.61 18.22 -16.68
N ASP A 251 45.50 17.07 -16.04
CA ASP A 251 44.78 15.92 -16.59
C ASP A 251 43.39 15.86 -15.95
N SER A 252 42.36 15.65 -16.76
CA SER A 252 40.96 15.62 -16.33
C SER A 252 40.18 14.41 -16.83
N SER A 253 40.87 13.37 -17.32
CA SER A 253 40.21 12.24 -18.00
C SER A 253 40.85 10.89 -17.74
N SER A 254 42.13 10.86 -17.37
CA SER A 254 42.90 9.62 -17.26
C SER A 254 42.65 8.87 -15.96
N LEU A 255 42.17 9.55 -14.91
CA LEU A 255 41.81 8.93 -13.63
C LEU A 255 40.29 8.86 -13.52
N GLN A 256 39.73 7.67 -13.31
CA GLN A 256 38.29 7.45 -13.21
C GLN A 256 37.95 6.69 -11.94
N VAL A 257 36.87 7.10 -11.28
CA VAL A 257 36.25 6.37 -10.16
C VAL A 257 34.79 6.07 -10.48
N GLY A 258 34.25 5.03 -9.88
CA GLY A 258 32.86 4.64 -10.04
C GLY A 258 32.32 3.84 -8.87
N ILE A 259 31.07 3.41 -8.99
CA ILE A 259 30.44 2.48 -8.05
C ILE A 259 29.89 1.26 -8.79
N ASP A 260 29.94 0.09 -8.16
CA ASP A 260 29.32 -1.12 -8.67
C ASP A 260 27.78 -1.04 -8.55
N THR A 261 27.13 -0.88 -9.71
CA THR A 261 25.67 -0.81 -9.86
C THR A 261 25.02 -2.17 -10.15
N SER A 262 25.74 -3.29 -10.07
CA SER A 262 25.17 -4.63 -10.32
C SER A 262 24.16 -5.07 -9.26
N SER A 263 24.19 -4.45 -8.07
CA SER A 263 23.27 -4.72 -6.97
C SER A 263 22.74 -3.45 -6.35
N ALA A 264 21.49 -3.47 -5.89
CA ALA A 264 20.91 -2.39 -5.10
C ALA A 264 21.61 -2.22 -3.75
N GLY A 265 21.50 -1.04 -3.16
CA GLY A 265 22.09 -0.69 -1.86
C GLY A 265 22.81 0.66 -1.86
N ALA A 266 23.09 1.16 -0.66
CA ALA A 266 24.03 2.25 -0.48
C ALA A 266 25.44 1.77 -0.82
N LYS A 267 26.12 2.52 -1.69
CA LYS A 267 27.48 2.27 -2.13
C LYS A 267 28.36 3.38 -1.56
N SER A 268 29.35 3.02 -0.77
CA SER A 268 30.31 3.95 -0.21
C SER A 268 31.68 3.31 -0.07
N GLY A 269 32.73 4.07 -0.34
CA GLY A 269 34.10 3.63 -0.15
C GLY A 269 35.06 4.71 -0.59
N SER A 270 36.28 4.31 -0.93
CA SER A 270 37.28 5.24 -1.43
C SER A 270 38.21 4.60 -2.46
N ALA A 271 38.87 5.47 -3.21
CA ALA A 271 39.97 5.11 -4.10
C ALA A 271 41.22 5.90 -3.70
N THR A 272 42.40 5.31 -3.87
CA THR A 272 43.68 5.95 -3.56
C THR A 272 44.39 6.30 -4.85
N ILE A 273 44.79 7.55 -4.96
CA ILE A 273 45.64 8.08 -6.03
C ILE A 273 47.08 8.09 -5.51
N ALA A 274 47.90 7.22 -6.07
CA ALA A 274 49.34 7.25 -5.88
C ALA A 274 49.93 8.34 -6.77
N LEU A 275 50.80 9.18 -6.19
CA LEU A 275 51.40 10.32 -6.85
C LEU A 275 52.92 10.18 -6.80
N VAL A 276 53.57 10.44 -7.92
CA VAL A 276 55.02 10.31 -8.04
C VAL A 276 55.57 11.52 -8.79
N SER A 277 56.58 12.16 -8.22
CA SER A 277 57.41 13.14 -8.90
C SER A 277 58.43 12.41 -9.76
N ASP A 278 58.47 12.70 -11.06
CA ASP A 278 59.32 12.00 -12.03
C ASP A 278 60.24 12.99 -12.74
N GLY A 279 61.54 12.76 -12.60
CA GLY A 279 62.61 13.54 -13.23
C GLY A 279 62.79 13.26 -14.73
N THR A 280 62.09 12.29 -15.30
CA THR A 280 62.25 11.91 -16.71
C THR A 280 61.89 13.07 -17.64
N GLY A 281 62.90 13.53 -18.40
CA GLY A 281 62.77 14.68 -19.29
C GLY A 281 62.79 16.04 -18.58
N THR A 282 63.17 16.09 -17.30
CA THR A 282 63.46 17.30 -16.51
C THR A 282 64.78 17.15 -15.76
N SER A 283 64.77 16.71 -14.50
CA SER A 283 65.95 16.57 -13.64
C SER A 283 66.83 15.36 -13.94
N GLY A 284 66.28 14.33 -14.60
CA GLY A 284 66.92 13.03 -14.77
C GLY A 284 67.04 12.22 -13.47
N LEU A 285 66.52 12.72 -12.34
CA LEU A 285 66.53 12.03 -11.04
C LEU A 285 65.49 10.91 -11.00
N ALA A 286 65.75 9.93 -10.13
CA ALA A 286 64.86 8.80 -9.95
C ALA A 286 63.48 9.23 -9.40
N PRO A 287 62.39 8.52 -9.76
CA PRO A 287 61.06 8.88 -9.29
C PRO A 287 60.94 8.90 -7.76
N THR A 288 60.28 9.92 -7.23
CA THR A 288 60.07 10.14 -5.79
C THR A 288 58.58 10.08 -5.46
N ASN A 289 58.18 9.18 -4.56
CA ASN A 289 56.79 9.08 -4.11
C ASN A 289 56.37 10.37 -3.38
N LEU A 290 55.22 10.91 -3.78
CA LEU A 290 54.56 12.02 -3.10
C LEU A 290 53.46 11.49 -2.18
N PRO A 291 52.97 12.29 -1.21
CA PRO A 291 51.80 11.91 -0.43
C PRO A 291 50.61 11.57 -1.33
N SER A 292 50.05 10.37 -1.17
CA SER A 292 48.87 9.93 -1.91
C SER A 292 47.62 10.72 -1.53
N GLN A 293 46.63 10.73 -2.41
CA GLN A 293 45.31 11.32 -2.14
C GLN A 293 44.23 10.26 -2.08
N THR A 294 43.28 10.43 -1.16
CA THR A 294 42.10 9.56 -1.03
C THR A 294 40.87 10.26 -1.59
N VAL A 295 40.18 9.62 -2.51
CA VAL A 295 38.90 10.09 -3.07
C VAL A 295 37.77 9.32 -2.44
N ASN A 296 36.89 10.02 -1.73
CA ASN A 296 35.70 9.40 -1.15
C ASN A 296 34.61 9.32 -2.22
N VAL A 297 34.00 8.15 -2.37
CA VAL A 297 33.00 7.88 -3.40
C VAL A 297 31.73 7.35 -2.73
N SER A 298 30.58 7.90 -3.10
CA SER A 298 29.28 7.44 -2.63
C SER A 298 28.19 7.48 -3.70
N GLY A 299 27.09 6.75 -3.44
CA GLY A 299 25.87 6.77 -4.23
C GLY A 299 24.91 5.69 -3.72
N ASN A 300 23.66 5.72 -4.17
CA ASN A 300 22.67 4.68 -3.88
C ASN A 300 22.23 4.02 -5.18
N VAL A 301 22.16 2.69 -5.19
CA VAL A 301 21.70 1.92 -6.34
C VAL A 301 20.33 1.36 -6.04
N TYR A 302 19.36 1.60 -6.92
CA TYR A 302 17.96 1.20 -6.78
C TYR A 302 17.58 0.12 -7.78
N ARG A 303 16.79 -0.83 -7.30
CA ARG A 303 16.12 -1.87 -8.09
C ARG A 303 14.78 -1.35 -8.62
N LEU A 304 14.32 -1.91 -9.75
CA LEU A 304 12.96 -1.69 -10.24
C LEU A 304 11.91 -2.38 -9.35
N ALA A 305 10.73 -1.80 -9.23
CA ALA A 305 9.63 -2.38 -8.48
C ALA A 305 9.19 -3.77 -9.02
N ASP A 306 8.74 -4.64 -8.12
CA ASP A 306 8.29 -6.00 -8.42
C ASP A 306 6.79 -6.15 -8.08
N PRO A 307 5.87 -6.08 -9.07
CA PRO A 307 4.44 -6.12 -8.82
C PRO A 307 3.91 -7.52 -8.51
N SER A 308 3.09 -7.62 -7.47
CA SER A 308 2.17 -8.73 -7.22
C SER A 308 0.73 -8.26 -7.20
N VAL A 309 -0.17 -9.05 -7.78
CA VAL A 309 -1.62 -8.86 -7.61
C VAL A 309 -2.12 -9.91 -6.63
N ASN A 310 -2.64 -9.47 -5.50
CA ASN A 310 -3.12 -10.34 -4.43
C ASN A 310 -4.57 -10.78 -4.66
N THR A 311 -5.33 -10.02 -5.45
CA THR A 311 -6.71 -10.35 -5.83
C THR A 311 -6.74 -11.02 -7.21
N GLY A 312 -6.75 -12.36 -7.24
CA GLY A 312 -6.77 -13.11 -8.51
C GLY A 312 -8.13 -13.07 -9.23
N SER A 313 -9.23 -12.87 -8.50
CA SER A 313 -10.59 -12.81 -9.05
C SER A 313 -11.52 -11.89 -8.27
N VAL A 314 -12.47 -11.27 -8.96
CA VAL A 314 -13.54 -10.43 -8.40
C VAL A 314 -14.90 -10.94 -8.90
N ASN A 315 -15.82 -11.21 -7.96
CA ASN A 315 -17.19 -11.62 -8.25
C ASN A 315 -18.16 -10.55 -7.74
N LEU A 316 -18.99 -10.01 -8.62
CA LEU A 316 -19.96 -8.97 -8.29
C LEU A 316 -21.38 -9.41 -8.68
N VAL A 317 -22.36 -9.06 -7.86
CA VAL A 317 -23.77 -9.38 -8.10
C VAL A 317 -24.64 -8.15 -7.83
N ALA A 318 -25.65 -7.96 -8.66
CA ALA A 318 -26.60 -6.85 -8.53
C ALA A 318 -27.93 -7.21 -9.20
N ARG A 319 -28.95 -6.39 -9.00
CA ARG A 319 -30.13 -6.33 -9.85
C ARG A 319 -30.01 -5.20 -10.87
N ARG A 320 -30.75 -5.29 -11.98
CA ARG A 320 -30.72 -4.27 -13.02
C ARG A 320 -31.18 -2.92 -12.47
N GLY A 321 -30.35 -1.90 -12.62
CA GLY A 321 -30.61 -0.55 -12.12
C GLY A 321 -30.15 -0.30 -10.68
N ASP A 322 -29.64 -1.30 -9.96
CA ASP A 322 -28.98 -1.07 -8.67
C ASP A 322 -27.76 -0.16 -8.84
N THR A 323 -27.38 0.52 -7.77
CA THR A 323 -26.06 1.18 -7.70
C THR A 323 -24.97 0.15 -8.01
N ALA A 324 -24.06 0.48 -8.91
CA ALA A 324 -22.99 -0.42 -9.35
C ALA A 324 -22.18 -0.93 -8.13
N PRO A 325 -22.18 -2.25 -7.84
CA PRO A 325 -21.36 -2.78 -6.77
C PRO A 325 -19.88 -2.68 -7.17
N THR A 326 -19.02 -2.39 -6.20
CA THR A 326 -17.57 -2.28 -6.40
C THR A 326 -16.79 -3.27 -5.54
N ALA A 327 -15.60 -3.64 -6.00
CA ALA A 327 -14.63 -4.38 -5.22
C ALA A 327 -13.22 -3.84 -5.48
N SER A 328 -12.41 -3.80 -4.42
CA SER A 328 -11.01 -3.39 -4.52
C SER A 328 -10.12 -4.51 -5.03
N ILE A 329 -9.13 -4.17 -5.85
CA ILE A 329 -8.03 -5.05 -6.22
C ILE A 329 -6.83 -4.71 -5.36
N SER A 330 -6.29 -5.71 -4.67
CA SER A 330 -5.08 -5.54 -3.88
C SER A 330 -3.82 -5.84 -4.69
N VAL A 331 -2.84 -4.96 -4.57
CA VAL A 331 -1.53 -5.02 -5.24
C VAL A 331 -0.44 -4.79 -4.21
N SER A 332 0.66 -5.53 -4.31
CA SER A 332 1.87 -5.32 -3.50
C SER A 332 3.08 -5.04 -4.39
N ASN A 333 4.01 -4.24 -3.86
CA ASN A 333 5.37 -4.19 -4.37
C ASN A 333 6.21 -5.19 -3.56
N GLN A 334 6.51 -6.37 -4.11
CA GLN A 334 7.20 -7.46 -3.42
C GLN A 334 8.69 -7.23 -3.20
N SER A 335 9.21 -6.10 -3.65
CA SER A 335 10.64 -5.82 -3.55
C SER A 335 11.11 -5.77 -2.10
N PRO A 336 12.33 -6.27 -1.80
CA PRO A 336 12.71 -6.67 -0.45
C PRO A 336 13.16 -5.53 0.47
N ASP A 337 13.47 -4.34 -0.05
CA ASP A 337 14.15 -3.30 0.73
C ASP A 337 13.88 -1.87 0.22
N ALA A 338 14.37 -0.88 0.98
CA ALA A 338 14.22 0.54 0.67
C ALA A 338 15.04 1.01 -0.54
N PHE A 339 15.96 0.20 -1.08
CA PHE A 339 16.69 0.48 -2.31
C PHE A 339 15.93 -0.07 -3.52
N THR A 340 14.61 0.12 -3.52
CA THR A 340 13.71 -0.20 -4.61
C THR A 340 12.90 1.04 -4.95
N GLU A 341 12.72 1.28 -6.23
CA GLU A 341 11.77 2.24 -6.76
C GLU A 341 10.31 1.92 -6.37
N GLY A 342 9.48 2.95 -6.46
CA GLY A 342 8.05 2.83 -6.20
C GLY A 342 7.33 2.04 -7.28
N LEU A 343 6.28 1.31 -6.90
CA LEU A 343 5.37 0.68 -7.85
C LEU A 343 4.23 1.63 -8.18
N LYS A 344 4.08 1.94 -9.46
CA LYS A 344 2.91 2.62 -10.02
C LYS A 344 2.01 1.58 -10.68
N ALA A 345 0.71 1.69 -10.48
CA ALA A 345 -0.27 0.80 -11.07
C ALA A 345 -1.51 1.56 -11.55
N GLY A 346 -2.08 1.12 -12.66
CA GLY A 346 -3.33 1.65 -13.19
C GLY A 346 -4.03 0.62 -14.07
N PHE A 347 -5.29 0.89 -14.40
CA PHE A 347 -6.04 0.02 -15.31
C PHE A 347 -5.61 0.24 -16.76
N GLY A 348 -5.34 -0.88 -17.44
CA GLY A 348 -5.34 -0.97 -18.89
C GLY A 348 -6.75 -1.31 -19.40
N PRO A 349 -6.89 -2.19 -20.41
CA PRO A 349 -8.19 -2.68 -20.86
C PRO A 349 -8.99 -3.40 -19.76
N VAL A 350 -10.28 -3.10 -19.69
CA VAL A 350 -11.24 -3.77 -18.79
C VAL A 350 -12.36 -4.38 -19.64
N ALA A 351 -12.72 -5.63 -19.34
CA ALA A 351 -13.77 -6.33 -20.08
C ALA A 351 -15.11 -5.59 -20.04
N ALA A 352 -15.88 -5.70 -21.13
CA ALA A 352 -17.21 -5.12 -21.23
C ALA A 352 -18.13 -5.64 -20.11
N GLY A 353 -19.00 -4.76 -19.61
CA GLY A 353 -19.81 -5.03 -18.42
C GLY A 353 -19.15 -4.61 -17.11
N PHE A 354 -17.85 -4.28 -17.12
CA PHE A 354 -17.13 -3.76 -15.96
C PHE A 354 -16.48 -2.41 -16.25
N SER A 355 -16.14 -1.67 -15.20
CA SER A 355 -15.28 -0.50 -15.26
C SER A 355 -14.20 -0.58 -14.19
N GLY A 356 -12.99 -0.13 -14.53
CA GLY A 356 -11.88 0.05 -13.58
C GLY A 356 -11.73 1.51 -13.22
N SER A 357 -11.40 1.80 -11.96
CA SER A 357 -11.20 3.16 -11.47
C SER A 357 -10.07 3.24 -10.45
N GLY A 358 -9.44 4.42 -10.42
CA GLY A 358 -8.33 4.73 -9.53
C GLY A 358 -6.97 4.27 -10.04
N THR A 359 -5.93 4.68 -9.31
CA THR A 359 -4.52 4.48 -9.66
C THR A 359 -3.67 4.45 -8.40
N ILE A 360 -2.56 3.72 -8.44
CA ILE A 360 -1.49 3.78 -7.44
C ILE A 360 -0.35 4.60 -8.04
N ALA A 361 0.00 5.72 -7.41
CA ALA A 361 1.02 6.63 -7.94
C ALA A 361 2.45 6.21 -7.57
N ASN A 362 2.66 5.74 -6.34
CA ASN A 362 3.97 5.38 -5.81
C ASN A 362 3.82 4.48 -4.56
N LEU A 363 3.75 3.16 -4.76
CA LEU A 363 3.70 2.18 -3.69
C LEU A 363 5.11 1.74 -3.32
N ALA A 364 5.53 2.08 -2.10
CA ALA A 364 6.85 1.75 -1.57
C ALA A 364 7.11 0.23 -1.56
N ALA A 365 8.38 -0.16 -1.51
CA ALA A 365 8.80 -1.55 -1.35
C ALA A 365 8.14 -2.21 -0.14
N GLN A 366 7.76 -3.49 -0.28
CA GLN A 366 6.94 -4.26 0.67
C GLN A 366 5.55 -3.67 0.96
N GLY A 367 5.21 -2.53 0.37
CA GLY A 367 3.91 -1.89 0.50
C GLY A 367 2.82 -2.71 -0.16
N THR A 368 1.64 -2.70 0.44
CA THR A 368 0.42 -3.28 -0.13
C THR A 368 -0.67 -2.22 -0.14
N ASP A 369 -1.27 -1.98 -1.30
CA ASP A 369 -2.51 -1.21 -1.42
C ASP A 369 -3.66 -2.19 -1.66
N ALA A 370 -4.81 -1.93 -1.03
CA ALA A 370 -6.02 -2.75 -1.16
C ALA A 370 -7.29 -1.90 -1.37
N SER A 371 -7.15 -0.66 -1.82
CA SER A 371 -8.28 0.29 -1.84
C SER A 371 -8.29 1.26 -3.01
N SER A 372 -7.12 1.56 -3.58
CA SER A 372 -6.97 2.60 -4.60
C SER A 372 -7.41 2.13 -5.99
N LEU A 373 -7.36 0.82 -6.26
CA LEU A 373 -7.86 0.23 -7.51
C LEU A 373 -9.20 -0.45 -7.24
N GLN A 374 -10.26 0.01 -7.89
CA GLN A 374 -11.60 -0.56 -7.77
C GLN A 374 -12.16 -0.98 -9.12
N VAL A 375 -12.83 -2.13 -9.15
CA VAL A 375 -13.64 -2.59 -10.28
C VAL A 375 -15.11 -2.49 -9.90
N ALA A 376 -15.94 -2.00 -10.84
CA ALA A 376 -17.37 -1.92 -10.69
C ALA A 376 -18.08 -2.75 -11.77
N LEU A 377 -19.24 -3.33 -11.43
CA LEU A 377 -20.13 -4.02 -12.38
C LEU A 377 -21.17 -3.03 -12.93
N ASN A 378 -21.33 -2.98 -14.25
CA ASN A 378 -22.39 -2.21 -14.89
C ASN A 378 -23.74 -2.92 -14.74
N THR A 379 -24.71 -2.25 -14.12
CA THR A 379 -26.04 -2.79 -13.79
C THR A 379 -27.13 -2.39 -14.78
N ALA A 380 -26.81 -1.72 -15.90
CA ALA A 380 -27.80 -1.21 -16.85
C ALA A 380 -28.56 -2.33 -17.59
N THR A 381 -27.93 -3.49 -17.77
CA THR A 381 -28.51 -4.63 -18.50
C THR A 381 -28.38 -5.89 -17.67
N ALA A 382 -29.47 -6.66 -17.56
CA ALA A 382 -29.44 -7.97 -16.94
C ALA A 382 -28.61 -8.98 -17.77
N GLY A 383 -27.83 -9.83 -17.12
CA GLY A 383 -26.98 -10.80 -17.80
C GLY A 383 -25.86 -11.36 -16.92
N ASN A 384 -25.16 -12.34 -17.49
CA ASN A 384 -23.91 -12.86 -16.96
C ASN A 384 -22.75 -12.20 -17.70
N PHE A 385 -21.83 -11.62 -16.93
CA PHE A 385 -20.64 -10.95 -17.43
C PHE A 385 -19.41 -11.70 -16.95
N ALA A 386 -18.46 -11.92 -17.85
CA ALA A 386 -17.20 -12.57 -17.53
C ALA A 386 -16.08 -11.95 -18.38
N GLY A 387 -14.87 -11.90 -17.83
CA GLY A 387 -13.71 -11.38 -18.54
C GLY A 387 -12.56 -11.10 -17.59
N SER A 388 -11.73 -10.12 -17.93
CA SER A 388 -10.60 -9.70 -17.10
C SER A 388 -10.45 -8.19 -17.07
N ALA A 389 -9.89 -7.68 -15.99
CA ALA A 389 -9.27 -6.36 -15.94
C ALA A 389 -7.74 -6.50 -16.04
N GLN A 390 -7.11 -5.73 -16.92
CA GLN A 390 -5.67 -5.61 -16.97
C GLN A 390 -5.20 -4.49 -16.03
N LEU A 391 -4.19 -4.80 -15.21
CA LEU A 391 -3.42 -3.83 -14.47
C LEU A 391 -2.06 -3.67 -15.11
N ASP A 392 -1.74 -2.44 -15.50
CA ASP A 392 -0.45 -2.05 -16.04
C ASP A 392 0.43 -1.51 -14.92
N PHE A 393 1.67 -1.99 -14.86
CA PHE A 393 2.62 -1.64 -13.83
C PHE A 393 3.83 -0.91 -14.40
N ALA A 394 4.28 0.10 -13.65
CA ALA A 394 5.54 0.77 -13.90
C ALA A 394 6.34 0.93 -12.61
N SER A 395 7.65 0.76 -12.70
CA SER A 395 8.59 1.20 -11.68
C SER A 395 8.81 2.69 -11.83
N THR A 396 8.48 3.48 -10.81
CA THR A 396 8.63 4.93 -10.83
C THR A 396 9.85 5.38 -10.03
N GLY A 397 10.70 6.20 -10.68
CA GLY A 397 11.82 6.85 -10.01
C GLY A 397 11.40 7.98 -9.06
N ALA A 398 10.11 8.35 -9.02
CA ALA A 398 9.61 9.40 -8.14
C ALA A 398 9.93 9.10 -6.67
N GLY A 399 10.60 10.04 -5.98
CA GLY A 399 11.04 9.87 -4.60
C GLY A 399 12.29 8.99 -4.40
N THR A 400 12.85 8.42 -5.47
CA THR A 400 14.08 7.59 -5.44
C THR A 400 15.10 8.10 -6.46
N THR A 401 15.19 7.50 -7.64
CA THR A 401 16.19 7.83 -8.68
C THR A 401 15.86 9.09 -9.49
N ALA A 402 14.62 9.59 -9.39
CA ALA A 402 14.04 10.61 -10.28
C ALA A 402 14.08 10.25 -11.78
N ALA A 403 14.42 9.00 -12.12
CA ALA A 403 14.42 8.51 -13.49
C ALA A 403 12.99 8.34 -14.02
N ALA A 404 12.85 8.38 -15.34
CA ALA A 404 11.57 8.15 -16.01
C ALA A 404 10.98 6.76 -15.67
N ASP A 405 9.66 6.69 -15.58
CA ASP A 405 8.92 5.45 -15.31
C ASP A 405 9.29 4.36 -16.32
N VAL A 406 9.53 3.14 -15.84
CA VAL A 406 9.82 1.96 -16.67
C VAL A 406 8.72 0.94 -16.48
N SER A 407 8.16 0.43 -17.57
CA SER A 407 7.16 -0.64 -17.48
C SER A 407 7.78 -1.89 -16.86
N VAL A 408 7.11 -2.45 -15.86
CA VAL A 408 7.47 -3.74 -15.21
C VAL A 408 6.41 -4.81 -15.51
N GLY A 409 5.73 -4.66 -16.65
CA GLY A 409 4.74 -5.59 -17.17
C GLY A 409 3.31 -5.29 -16.74
N ASN A 410 2.44 -6.28 -16.93
CA ASN A 410 1.03 -6.21 -16.57
C ASN A 410 0.57 -7.54 -15.94
N ARG A 411 -0.62 -7.53 -15.33
CA ARG A 411 -1.30 -8.72 -14.81
C ARG A 411 -2.80 -8.62 -15.09
N LEU A 412 -3.45 -9.77 -15.18
CA LEU A 412 -4.90 -9.87 -15.36
C LEU A 412 -5.56 -10.28 -14.04
N VAL A 413 -6.70 -9.67 -13.74
CA VAL A 413 -7.63 -10.09 -12.68
C VAL A 413 -8.88 -10.64 -13.34
N SER A 414 -9.29 -11.85 -12.94
CA SER A 414 -10.50 -12.48 -13.47
C SER A 414 -11.74 -11.81 -12.92
N LEU A 415 -12.71 -11.47 -13.77
CA LEU A 415 -13.95 -10.80 -13.39
C LEU A 415 -15.14 -11.70 -13.71
N ALA A 416 -16.05 -11.84 -12.74
CA ALA A 416 -17.36 -12.43 -12.95
C ALA A 416 -18.45 -11.53 -12.36
N GLY A 417 -19.55 -11.39 -13.09
CA GLY A 417 -20.64 -10.47 -12.78
C GLY A 417 -21.97 -11.11 -13.09
N LYS A 418 -22.96 -10.96 -12.21
CA LYS A 418 -24.35 -11.28 -12.54
C LYS A 418 -25.24 -10.08 -12.22
N VAL A 419 -26.01 -9.66 -13.22
CA VAL A 419 -27.04 -8.63 -13.05
C VAL A 419 -28.38 -9.30 -13.28
N TYR A 420 -29.16 -9.47 -12.22
CA TYR A 420 -30.47 -10.11 -12.31
C TYR A 420 -31.54 -9.12 -12.75
N GLU A 421 -32.43 -9.55 -13.64
CA GLU A 421 -33.68 -8.86 -13.88
C GLU A 421 -34.64 -9.12 -12.71
N GLN A 422 -35.11 -8.06 -12.05
CA GLN A 422 -36.02 -8.15 -10.92
C GLN A 422 -37.37 -8.80 -11.33
N ALA A 423 -37.93 -9.63 -10.45
CA ALA A 423 -39.26 -10.18 -10.61
C ALA A 423 -40.33 -9.07 -10.47
N VAL A 424 -41.41 -9.16 -11.25
CA VAL A 424 -42.52 -8.20 -11.20
C VAL A 424 -43.80 -8.95 -10.88
N ALA A 425 -44.29 -8.78 -9.65
CA ALA A 425 -45.51 -9.44 -9.21
C ALA A 425 -46.75 -8.86 -9.92
N GLN A 426 -47.54 -9.71 -10.56
CA GLN A 426 -48.85 -9.37 -11.07
C GLN A 426 -49.89 -10.32 -10.48
N VAL A 427 -50.94 -9.77 -9.85
CA VAL A 427 -52.07 -10.56 -9.36
C VAL A 427 -53.15 -10.56 -10.43
N ASN A 428 -53.42 -11.73 -11.01
CA ASN A 428 -54.45 -11.89 -12.05
C ASN A 428 -55.84 -12.08 -11.44
N THR A 429 -55.92 -12.73 -10.27
CA THR A 429 -57.17 -12.90 -9.52
C THR A 429 -57.26 -11.87 -8.42
N VAL A 430 -58.02 -10.79 -8.66
CA VAL A 430 -58.24 -9.72 -7.66
C VAL A 430 -59.51 -9.91 -6.82
N LEU A 431 -60.39 -10.83 -7.24
CA LEU A 431 -61.61 -11.21 -6.54
C LEU A 431 -61.72 -12.74 -6.47
N VAL A 432 -61.91 -13.25 -5.25
CA VAL A 432 -62.37 -14.62 -5.00
C VAL A 432 -63.78 -14.53 -4.42
N ASP A 433 -64.75 -14.95 -5.21
CA ASP A 433 -66.15 -14.98 -4.81
C ASP A 433 -66.65 -16.42 -4.77
N PHE A 434 -67.15 -16.89 -3.63
CA PHE A 434 -67.74 -18.21 -3.47
C PHE A 434 -69.24 -18.26 -3.80
N GLY A 435 -69.89 -17.11 -4.01
CA GLY A 435 -71.33 -17.03 -4.23
C GLY A 435 -72.12 -17.39 -2.98
N ILE A 436 -73.34 -17.90 -3.18
CA ILE A 436 -74.21 -18.40 -2.11
C ILE A 436 -74.01 -19.91 -1.96
N VAL A 437 -73.62 -20.34 -0.76
CA VAL A 437 -73.44 -21.74 -0.34
C VAL A 437 -74.26 -22.02 0.91
N HIS A 438 -74.49 -23.29 1.25
CA HIS A 438 -75.26 -23.65 2.44
C HIS A 438 -74.39 -23.87 3.67
N LYS A 439 -74.98 -23.62 4.85
CA LYS A 439 -74.33 -23.88 6.14
C LYS A 439 -74.00 -25.36 6.28
N GLY A 440 -72.73 -25.66 6.56
CA GLY A 440 -72.20 -27.04 6.64
C GLY A 440 -71.87 -27.67 5.29
N GLU A 441 -72.03 -26.95 4.18
CA GLU A 441 -71.61 -27.42 2.85
C GLU A 441 -70.08 -27.46 2.75
N VAL A 442 -69.54 -28.52 2.15
CA VAL A 442 -68.10 -28.60 1.85
C VAL A 442 -67.85 -27.94 0.50
N VAL A 443 -67.19 -26.79 0.53
CA VAL A 443 -66.90 -25.99 -0.67
C VAL A 443 -65.44 -26.19 -1.08
N ALA A 444 -65.19 -26.42 -2.37
CA ALA A 444 -63.83 -26.52 -2.90
C ALA A 444 -63.10 -25.18 -2.78
N ALA A 445 -61.82 -25.22 -2.39
CA ALA A 445 -60.98 -24.04 -2.36
C ALA A 445 -60.85 -23.42 -3.76
N LYS A 446 -60.75 -22.09 -3.82
CA LYS A 446 -60.57 -21.34 -5.05
C LYS A 446 -59.14 -20.84 -5.18
N ASN A 447 -58.61 -20.92 -6.40
CA ASN A 447 -57.23 -20.58 -6.69
C ASN A 447 -57.07 -19.06 -6.89
N VAL A 448 -55.93 -18.53 -6.46
CA VAL A 448 -55.49 -17.16 -6.78
C VAL A 448 -54.39 -17.25 -7.82
N SER A 449 -54.64 -16.70 -9.00
CA SER A 449 -53.65 -16.65 -10.07
C SER A 449 -52.74 -15.44 -9.93
N VAL A 450 -51.43 -15.68 -10.01
CA VAL A 450 -50.38 -14.66 -10.00
C VAL A 450 -49.34 -14.95 -11.09
N SER A 451 -48.76 -13.92 -11.66
CA SER A 451 -47.71 -14.01 -12.67
C SER A 451 -46.46 -13.28 -12.21
N ASN A 452 -45.30 -13.81 -12.60
CA ASN A 452 -44.08 -13.01 -12.66
C ASN A 452 -44.04 -12.32 -14.04
N SER A 453 -44.52 -11.08 -14.10
CA SER A 453 -44.62 -10.29 -15.33
C SER A 453 -43.31 -9.64 -15.78
N ALA A 454 -42.17 -9.97 -15.13
CA ALA A 454 -40.87 -9.47 -15.53
C ALA A 454 -40.53 -9.91 -16.97
N PRO A 455 -39.86 -9.04 -17.77
CA PRO A 455 -39.32 -9.44 -19.06
C PRO A 455 -38.33 -10.60 -18.91
N VAL A 456 -38.39 -11.58 -19.82
CA VAL A 456 -37.43 -12.68 -19.83
C VAL A 456 -36.05 -12.15 -20.26
N ALA A 457 -35.07 -12.31 -19.40
CA ALA A 457 -33.67 -11.93 -19.59
C ALA A 457 -32.76 -13.16 -19.49
N ALA A 458 -31.46 -12.97 -19.69
CA ALA A 458 -30.49 -14.07 -19.54
C ALA A 458 -30.41 -14.60 -18.10
N VAL A 459 -30.64 -13.72 -17.12
CA VAL A 459 -30.78 -14.06 -15.70
C VAL A 459 -31.90 -13.21 -15.11
N ASN A 460 -32.87 -13.89 -14.48
CA ASN A 460 -34.01 -13.28 -13.81
C ASN A 460 -34.05 -13.73 -12.35
N ASP A 461 -34.54 -12.86 -11.49
CA ASP A 461 -35.10 -13.27 -10.21
C ASP A 461 -36.41 -14.06 -10.45
N THR A 462 -36.67 -14.97 -9.53
CA THR A 462 -37.95 -15.67 -9.42
C THR A 462 -38.87 -14.93 -8.45
N LEU A 463 -40.18 -15.04 -8.68
CA LEU A 463 -41.19 -14.48 -7.78
C LEU A 463 -41.49 -15.47 -6.65
N LYS A 464 -41.46 -14.96 -5.42
CA LYS A 464 -42.06 -15.60 -4.25
C LYS A 464 -43.30 -14.83 -3.82
N GLY A 465 -44.33 -15.54 -3.37
CA GLY A 465 -45.57 -14.94 -2.89
C GLY A 465 -46.25 -15.77 -1.80
N SER A 466 -46.89 -15.11 -0.85
CA SER A 466 -47.69 -15.78 0.19
C SER A 466 -48.84 -14.90 0.63
N PHE A 467 -49.81 -15.50 1.34
CA PHE A 467 -50.84 -14.74 2.02
C PHE A 467 -50.28 -13.94 3.21
N ILE A 468 -50.89 -12.78 3.46
CA ILE A 468 -50.72 -11.94 4.65
C ILE A 468 -52.09 -11.43 5.08
N ASN A 469 -52.22 -10.99 6.34
CA ASN A 469 -53.39 -10.25 6.83
C ASN A 469 -54.76 -10.90 6.48
N MET A 470 -54.80 -12.24 6.43
CA MET A 470 -56.05 -12.96 6.21
C MET A 470 -57.01 -12.69 7.38
N PRO A 471 -58.30 -12.43 7.11
CA PRO A 471 -59.24 -12.07 8.17
C PRO A 471 -59.45 -13.25 9.14
N SER A 472 -59.66 -12.95 10.42
CA SER A 472 -60.28 -13.90 11.33
C SER A 472 -61.76 -14.04 10.96
N GLY A 473 -62.17 -15.18 10.44
CA GLY A 473 -63.51 -15.37 9.88
C GLY A 473 -63.54 -16.58 8.97
N PRO A 474 -64.47 -16.64 8.00
CA PRO A 474 -64.67 -17.86 7.22
C PRO A 474 -63.66 -18.04 6.10
N PHE A 475 -62.85 -17.02 5.76
CA PHE A 475 -61.83 -17.15 4.73
C PHE A 475 -60.48 -17.56 5.35
N ALA A 476 -59.87 -18.60 4.79
CA ALA A 476 -58.48 -18.96 5.10
C ALA A 476 -57.65 -19.04 3.81
N GLY A 477 -56.40 -18.59 3.89
CA GLY A 477 -55.44 -18.64 2.79
C GLY A 477 -54.41 -19.73 3.06
N SER A 478 -54.08 -20.52 2.04
CA SER A 478 -53.09 -21.59 2.14
C SER A 478 -52.18 -21.65 0.92
N GLY A 479 -51.00 -22.22 1.12
CA GLY A 479 -49.97 -22.35 0.10
C GLY A 479 -49.15 -21.09 -0.13
N SER A 480 -48.21 -21.18 -1.07
CA SER A 480 -47.27 -20.12 -1.43
C SER A 480 -46.76 -20.32 -2.85
N VAL A 481 -46.37 -19.23 -3.49
CA VAL A 481 -45.60 -19.25 -4.74
C VAL A 481 -44.13 -19.21 -4.38
N SER A 482 -43.35 -20.13 -4.95
CA SER A 482 -41.90 -20.15 -4.80
C SER A 482 -41.25 -20.48 -6.12
N GLY A 483 -40.24 -19.71 -6.52
CA GLY A 483 -39.47 -20.00 -7.73
C GLY A 483 -40.21 -19.72 -9.04
N LEU A 484 -41.25 -18.88 -9.06
CA LEU A 484 -41.99 -18.60 -10.29
C LEU A 484 -41.14 -17.75 -11.25
N ALA A 485 -40.71 -18.38 -12.35
CA ALA A 485 -39.84 -17.78 -13.35
C ALA A 485 -40.51 -16.63 -14.12
N ALA A 486 -39.71 -15.72 -14.68
CA ALA A 486 -40.20 -14.61 -15.49
C ALA A 486 -41.08 -15.07 -16.66
N GLY A 487 -42.17 -14.34 -16.91
CA GLY A 487 -43.19 -14.66 -17.90
C GLY A 487 -44.13 -15.83 -17.54
N GLN A 488 -43.94 -16.48 -16.40
CA GLN A 488 -44.79 -17.60 -15.97
C GLN A 488 -45.94 -17.15 -15.06
N THR A 489 -46.98 -17.98 -15.03
CA THR A 489 -48.18 -17.82 -14.20
C THR A 489 -48.36 -19.04 -13.32
N ASP A 490 -48.57 -18.82 -12.03
CA ASP A 490 -49.05 -19.82 -11.09
C ASP A 490 -50.54 -19.57 -10.84
N ALA A 491 -51.37 -20.60 -11.02
CA ALA A 491 -52.81 -20.54 -10.80
C ALA A 491 -53.31 -21.68 -9.90
N SER A 492 -52.41 -22.28 -9.11
CA SER A 492 -52.73 -23.46 -8.29
C SER A 492 -52.15 -23.42 -6.88
N SER A 493 -51.05 -22.70 -6.65
CA SER A 493 -50.33 -22.81 -5.38
C SER A 493 -50.89 -21.92 -4.27
N LEU A 494 -51.65 -20.88 -4.60
CA LEU A 494 -52.35 -20.03 -3.63
C LEU A 494 -53.84 -20.38 -3.65
N LEU A 495 -54.35 -20.86 -2.52
CA LEU A 495 -55.72 -21.32 -2.37
C LEU A 495 -56.41 -20.54 -1.26
N VAL A 496 -57.61 -20.05 -1.54
CA VAL A 496 -58.54 -19.52 -0.54
C VAL A 496 -59.59 -20.59 -0.27
N SER A 497 -59.84 -20.91 1.00
CA SER A 497 -60.94 -21.76 1.44
C SER A 497 -62.02 -20.94 2.14
N LEU A 498 -63.22 -21.50 2.20
CA LEU A 498 -64.37 -20.95 2.91
C LEU A 498 -64.86 -21.94 3.98
N ASP A 499 -64.96 -21.49 5.23
CA ASP A 499 -65.63 -22.18 6.31
C ASP A 499 -67.12 -21.82 6.32
N THR A 500 -67.97 -22.82 6.11
CA THR A 500 -69.43 -22.69 6.04
C THR A 500 -70.13 -23.05 7.35
N ALA A 501 -69.41 -23.21 8.47
CA ALA A 501 -69.99 -23.58 9.76
C ALA A 501 -71.02 -22.56 10.28
N ASN A 502 -70.92 -21.30 9.85
CA ASN A 502 -71.83 -20.23 10.26
C ASN A 502 -72.44 -19.53 9.05
N ALA A 503 -73.76 -19.30 9.10
CA ALA A 503 -74.46 -18.50 8.10
C ALA A 503 -74.09 -17.01 8.24
N GLY A 504 -74.01 -16.30 7.13
CA GLY A 504 -73.62 -14.89 7.10
C GLY A 504 -73.27 -14.39 5.70
N VAL A 505 -73.24 -13.07 5.53
CA VAL A 505 -72.70 -12.41 4.33
C VAL A 505 -71.31 -11.91 4.66
N PHE A 506 -70.30 -12.40 3.95
CA PHE A 506 -68.90 -12.19 4.25
C PHE A 506 -68.22 -11.45 3.10
N SER A 507 -67.54 -10.34 3.43
CA SER A 507 -66.72 -9.59 2.50
C SER A 507 -65.46 -9.10 3.20
N SER A 508 -64.30 -9.26 2.56
CA SER A 508 -63.02 -8.78 3.07
C SER A 508 -62.12 -8.32 1.93
N GLY A 509 -61.61 -7.08 2.02
CA GLY A 509 -60.67 -6.52 1.06
C GLY A 509 -59.35 -6.08 1.69
N GLY A 510 -58.52 -5.43 0.87
CA GLY A 510 -57.21 -4.89 1.26
C GLY A 510 -56.06 -5.84 0.96
N ASP A 511 -54.87 -5.49 1.43
CA ASP A 511 -53.65 -6.25 1.19
C ASP A 511 -53.76 -7.63 1.83
N LYS A 512 -53.68 -8.67 0.99
CA LYS A 512 -53.76 -10.08 1.40
C LYS A 512 -52.64 -10.94 0.85
N LEU A 513 -51.82 -10.37 -0.04
CA LEU A 513 -50.69 -11.05 -0.65
C LEU A 513 -49.44 -10.20 -0.44
N GLN A 514 -48.32 -10.84 -0.15
CA GLN A 514 -47.00 -10.21 -0.16
C GLN A 514 -46.12 -10.91 -1.18
N PHE A 515 -45.21 -10.15 -1.79
CA PHE A 515 -44.32 -10.67 -2.82
C PHE A 515 -42.87 -10.27 -2.57
N ALA A 516 -41.95 -11.13 -3.02
CA ALA A 516 -40.53 -10.85 -3.02
C ALA A 516 -39.87 -11.36 -4.30
N SER A 517 -38.86 -10.62 -4.76
CA SER A 517 -37.97 -10.99 -5.85
C SER A 517 -36.78 -11.76 -5.28
N HIS A 518 -36.54 -12.98 -5.78
CA HIS A 518 -35.60 -13.92 -5.20
C HIS A 518 -34.59 -14.47 -6.22
N ASN A 519 -33.33 -14.54 -5.82
CA ASN A 519 -32.25 -15.26 -6.51
C ASN A 519 -31.30 -15.92 -5.48
N PRO A 520 -30.41 -16.84 -5.89
CA PRO A 520 -29.53 -17.53 -4.95
C PRO A 520 -28.34 -16.71 -4.43
N ASP A 521 -28.01 -15.58 -5.06
CA ASP A 521 -26.79 -14.81 -4.77
C ASP A 521 -27.02 -13.59 -3.87
N MET A 522 -28.27 -13.12 -3.75
CA MET A 522 -28.65 -11.91 -3.03
C MET A 522 -29.86 -12.15 -2.12
N ALA A 523 -30.01 -11.32 -1.09
CA ALA A 523 -31.19 -11.34 -0.23
C ALA A 523 -32.47 -11.00 -1.02
N ASP A 524 -33.60 -11.55 -0.55
CA ASP A 524 -34.92 -11.32 -1.14
C ASP A 524 -35.28 -9.83 -1.08
N LEU A 525 -35.70 -9.29 -2.23
CA LEU A 525 -36.13 -7.89 -2.34
C LEU A 525 -37.67 -7.84 -2.22
N PRO A 526 -38.23 -7.18 -1.19
CA PRO A 526 -39.67 -7.00 -1.08
C PRO A 526 -40.23 -6.23 -2.28
N LEU A 527 -41.30 -6.77 -2.89
CA LEU A 527 -42.01 -6.13 -4.01
C LEU A 527 -43.26 -5.37 -3.57
N GLY A 528 -43.54 -5.37 -2.26
CA GLY A 528 -44.76 -4.82 -1.69
C GLY A 528 -45.89 -5.85 -1.59
N ASN A 529 -47.04 -5.33 -1.18
CA ASN A 529 -48.24 -6.11 -0.97
C ASN A 529 -49.24 -5.88 -2.11
N ALA A 530 -50.16 -6.82 -2.31
CA ALA A 530 -51.25 -6.68 -3.24
C ALA A 530 -52.60 -6.97 -2.59
N ALA A 531 -53.61 -6.25 -3.07
CA ALA A 531 -54.99 -6.39 -2.62
C ALA A 531 -55.67 -7.63 -3.22
N LEU A 532 -56.48 -8.29 -2.40
CA LEU A 532 -57.37 -9.37 -2.81
C LEU A 532 -58.72 -9.18 -2.11
N THR A 533 -59.80 -9.17 -2.90
CA THR A 533 -61.16 -9.11 -2.37
C THR A 533 -61.71 -10.53 -2.25
N LEU A 534 -62.32 -10.83 -1.11
CA LEU A 534 -62.93 -12.12 -0.78
C LEU A 534 -64.41 -11.91 -0.51
N GLN A 535 -65.28 -12.71 -1.13
CA GLN A 535 -66.74 -12.63 -0.98
C GLN A 535 -67.36 -14.02 -0.85
N ALA A 536 -68.37 -14.13 0.00
CA ALA A 536 -69.21 -15.32 0.13
C ALA A 536 -70.50 -14.97 0.88
N GLN A 537 -71.57 -15.71 0.61
CA GLN A 537 -72.75 -15.74 1.45
C GLN A 537 -73.04 -17.19 1.84
N VAL A 538 -73.09 -17.47 3.14
CA VAL A 538 -73.46 -18.77 3.66
C VAL A 538 -74.90 -18.69 4.14
N ASN A 539 -75.80 -19.38 3.47
CA ASN A 539 -77.22 -19.45 3.78
C ASN A 539 -77.53 -20.64 4.70
N ASN A 540 -78.46 -20.45 5.61
CA ASN A 540 -79.23 -21.56 6.15
C ASN A 540 -80.25 -22.05 5.10
N PHE A 541 -80.67 -23.32 5.16
CA PHE A 541 -81.86 -23.75 4.43
C PHE A 541 -83.09 -23.02 4.97
N ALA A 542 -84.08 -22.75 4.12
CA ALA A 542 -85.38 -22.26 4.56
C ALA A 542 -86.02 -23.26 5.55
N ASN A 543 -86.88 -22.77 6.44
CA ASN A 543 -87.56 -23.59 7.44
C ASN A 543 -89.04 -23.21 7.55
N PRO A 544 -89.95 -23.83 6.77
CA PRO A 544 -91.38 -23.58 6.90
C PRO A 544 -91.87 -24.04 8.28
N ASN A 545 -92.31 -23.11 9.13
CA ASN A 545 -92.76 -23.43 10.49
C ASN A 545 -94.05 -22.67 10.84
N PHE A 546 -95.06 -23.40 11.34
CA PHE A 546 -96.29 -22.79 11.80
C PHE A 546 -96.17 -22.29 13.25
N PHE A 547 -96.67 -21.09 13.49
CA PHE A 547 -96.82 -20.54 14.82
C PHE A 547 -98.26 -20.13 15.07
N LYS A 548 -98.74 -20.39 16.28
CA LYS A 548 -100.02 -19.84 16.74
C LYS A 548 -99.80 -18.47 17.35
N THR A 549 -100.45 -17.46 16.79
CA THR A 549 -100.31 -16.07 17.22
C THR A 549 -101.38 -15.68 18.24
N SER A 550 -102.61 -16.18 18.10
CA SER A 550 -103.72 -15.90 19.03
C SER A 550 -104.91 -16.86 18.86
N GLY A 551 -106.01 -16.62 19.59
CA GLY A 551 -107.26 -17.40 19.47
C GLY A 551 -107.29 -18.69 20.32
N SER A 552 -108.29 -19.54 20.08
CA SER A 552 -108.52 -20.80 20.80
C SER A 552 -107.62 -21.93 20.32
N GLY A 553 -107.45 -22.97 21.15
CA GLY A 553 -106.66 -24.16 20.82
C GLY A 553 -105.16 -24.03 21.09
N SER A 554 -104.47 -25.16 21.01
CA SER A 554 -103.03 -25.30 21.18
C SER A 554 -102.41 -25.83 19.89
N LEU A 555 -101.33 -25.17 19.44
CA LEU A 555 -100.51 -25.67 18.34
C LEU A 555 -99.34 -26.45 18.95
N SER A 556 -99.14 -27.66 18.46
CA SER A 556 -98.04 -28.54 18.83
C SER A 556 -97.48 -29.23 17.59
N GLY A 557 -96.36 -29.94 17.72
CA GLY A 557 -95.63 -30.51 16.59
C GLY A 557 -94.50 -29.60 16.10
N GLY A 558 -94.01 -29.86 14.90
CA GLY A 558 -92.85 -29.18 14.30
C GLY A 558 -92.31 -29.91 13.07
N GLY A 559 -91.47 -29.23 12.29
CA GLY A 559 -90.88 -29.79 11.08
C GLY A 559 -91.94 -30.01 9.99
N PHE A 560 -92.27 -31.28 9.72
CA PHE A 560 -93.23 -31.63 8.67
C PHE A 560 -94.65 -31.93 9.19
N ASP A 561 -94.86 -32.01 10.51
CA ASP A 561 -96.15 -32.39 11.09
C ASP A 561 -96.53 -31.47 12.26
N PHE A 562 -97.67 -30.80 12.11
CA PHE A 562 -98.25 -29.87 13.08
C PHE A 562 -99.67 -30.30 13.45
N LEU A 563 -100.01 -30.13 14.72
CA LEU A 563 -101.34 -30.37 15.25
C LEU A 563 -101.88 -29.11 15.90
N LEU A 564 -102.95 -28.55 15.33
CA LEU A 564 -103.79 -27.55 15.98
C LEU A 564 -104.98 -28.25 16.65
N ASP A 565 -104.94 -28.37 17.96
CA ASP A 565 -106.01 -28.98 18.74
C ASP A 565 -106.84 -27.91 19.45
N PHE A 566 -108.11 -27.77 19.08
CA PHE A 566 -109.06 -26.91 19.79
C PHE A 566 -109.52 -27.47 21.13
N GLY A 567 -109.18 -28.74 21.43
CA GLY A 567 -109.52 -29.44 22.64
C GLY A 567 -110.98 -29.88 22.67
N THR A 568 -111.51 -30.03 23.89
CA THR A 568 -112.94 -30.33 24.08
C THR A 568 -113.73 -29.04 24.16
N LEU A 569 -114.72 -28.88 23.28
CA LEU A 569 -115.60 -27.73 23.16
C LEU A 569 -117.04 -28.13 23.49
N THR A 570 -117.86 -27.18 23.93
CA THR A 570 -119.28 -27.42 24.24
C THR A 570 -120.14 -27.16 23.01
N ALA A 571 -121.06 -28.07 22.68
CA ALA A 571 -121.95 -27.90 21.55
C ALA A 571 -122.82 -26.65 21.70
N GLY A 572 -122.91 -25.84 20.64
CA GLY A 572 -123.67 -24.58 20.61
C GLY A 572 -122.98 -23.39 21.28
N SER A 573 -121.70 -23.48 21.64
CA SER A 573 -120.93 -22.38 22.24
C SER A 573 -120.55 -21.25 21.26
N GLY A 574 -120.88 -21.41 19.97
CA GLY A 574 -120.53 -20.48 18.91
C GLY A 574 -119.19 -20.79 18.25
N MET A 575 -118.79 -19.91 17.31
CA MET A 575 -117.58 -20.09 16.52
C MET A 575 -116.31 -19.94 17.38
N VAL A 576 -115.44 -20.93 17.31
CA VAL A 576 -114.07 -20.84 17.85
C VAL A 576 -113.10 -20.67 16.70
N SER A 577 -112.05 -19.86 16.91
CA SER A 577 -111.04 -19.62 15.88
C SER A 577 -109.64 -19.58 16.47
N ALA A 578 -108.67 -20.10 15.73
CA ALA A 578 -107.24 -19.93 15.98
C ALA A 578 -106.64 -19.08 14.87
N LEU A 579 -105.71 -18.20 15.23
CA LEU A 579 -104.92 -17.46 14.25
C LEU A 579 -103.49 -17.99 14.26
N LEU A 580 -103.02 -18.39 13.09
CA LEU A 580 -101.69 -18.88 12.84
C LEU A 580 -100.93 -17.91 11.93
N GLN A 581 -99.63 -18.13 11.87
CA GLN A 581 -98.75 -17.63 10.83
C GLN A 581 -97.86 -18.78 10.37
N LEU A 582 -97.42 -18.74 9.11
CA LEU A 582 -96.35 -19.59 8.62
C LEU A 582 -95.12 -18.73 8.43
N ALA A 583 -94.02 -19.06 9.08
CA ALA A 583 -92.76 -18.35 8.94
C ALA A 583 -91.73 -19.17 8.16
N ASN A 584 -90.82 -18.48 7.49
CA ASN A 584 -89.51 -19.04 7.18
C ASN A 584 -88.64 -18.86 8.43
N ASP A 585 -88.76 -19.80 9.36
CA ASP A 585 -88.26 -19.71 10.73
C ASP A 585 -86.76 -19.98 10.83
N VAL A 586 -85.99 -19.01 10.34
CA VAL A 586 -84.54 -19.03 10.26
C VAL A 586 -84.00 -17.65 10.59
N SER A 587 -82.85 -17.60 11.29
CA SER A 587 -82.14 -16.35 11.58
C SER A 587 -80.90 -16.19 10.69
N GLY A 588 -80.62 -14.96 10.27
CA GLY A 588 -79.53 -14.65 9.33
C GLY A 588 -79.90 -15.00 7.88
N PRO A 589 -78.93 -14.95 6.94
CA PRO A 589 -79.19 -15.29 5.56
C PRO A 589 -79.72 -16.73 5.44
N ALA A 590 -80.82 -16.90 4.73
CA ALA A 590 -81.38 -18.20 4.41
C ALA A 590 -81.92 -18.21 2.98
N ASP A 591 -82.25 -19.39 2.49
CA ASP A 591 -83.02 -19.53 1.26
C ASP A 591 -84.40 -18.89 1.41
N LEU A 592 -84.91 -18.37 0.30
CA LEU A 592 -86.27 -17.88 0.17
C LEU A 592 -87.24 -19.07 0.19
N LEU A 593 -88.43 -18.88 0.76
CA LEU A 593 -89.45 -19.90 0.88
C LEU A 593 -90.66 -19.56 0.02
N ASP A 594 -91.02 -20.48 -0.86
CA ASP A 594 -92.26 -20.46 -1.62
C ASP A 594 -93.20 -21.53 -1.07
N GLY A 595 -94.51 -21.32 -1.17
CA GLY A 595 -95.48 -22.27 -0.65
C GLY A 595 -96.85 -22.19 -1.30
N ALA A 596 -97.45 -23.37 -1.47
CA ALA A 596 -98.83 -23.51 -1.91
C ALA A 596 -99.56 -24.53 -1.02
N TYR A 597 -100.81 -24.24 -0.68
CA TYR A 597 -101.62 -25.07 0.21
C TYR A 597 -102.59 -25.95 -0.56
N SER A 598 -102.76 -27.18 -0.10
CA SER A 598 -103.86 -28.07 -0.48
C SER A 598 -104.68 -28.42 0.76
N PHE A 599 -105.98 -28.65 0.57
CA PHE A 599 -106.94 -28.68 1.68
C PHE A 599 -107.80 -29.94 1.62
N ALA A 600 -107.82 -30.69 2.71
CA ALA A 600 -108.78 -31.74 3.00
C ALA A 600 -109.58 -31.30 4.25
N LEU A 601 -110.42 -30.28 4.06
CA LEU A 601 -111.27 -29.71 5.11
C LEU A 601 -112.74 -30.05 4.84
N ASN A 602 -113.45 -30.53 5.84
CA ASN A 602 -114.88 -30.83 5.80
C ASN A 602 -115.66 -29.95 6.79
N GLU A 603 -115.21 -29.89 8.05
CA GLU A 603 -115.91 -29.16 9.11
C GLU A 603 -115.22 -27.86 9.51
N PHE A 604 -113.91 -27.75 9.31
CA PHE A 604 -113.17 -26.52 9.60
C PHE A 604 -113.25 -25.50 8.44
N LEU A 605 -113.50 -24.25 8.80
CA LEU A 605 -113.40 -23.10 7.89
C LEU A 605 -111.97 -22.54 7.91
N LYS A 606 -111.50 -22.03 6.77
CA LYS A 606 -110.19 -21.40 6.62
C LYS A 606 -110.28 -20.01 5.99
N SER A 607 -109.34 -19.13 6.35
CA SER A 607 -109.11 -17.84 5.71
C SER A 607 -107.61 -17.50 5.75
N GLY A 608 -107.10 -16.78 4.74
CA GLY A 608 -105.72 -16.30 4.69
C GLY A 608 -104.66 -17.27 4.15
N PHE A 609 -105.03 -18.52 3.84
CA PHE A 609 -104.13 -19.55 3.27
C PHE A 609 -103.92 -19.38 1.76
N ASP A 610 -103.37 -18.23 1.35
CA ASP A 610 -102.99 -17.95 -0.05
C ASP A 610 -101.60 -18.52 -0.37
N SER A 611 -101.32 -18.87 -1.63
CA SER A 611 -99.94 -19.19 -2.03
C SER A 611 -99.03 -17.98 -1.86
N PHE A 612 -97.77 -18.21 -1.52
CA PHE A 612 -96.76 -17.17 -1.35
C PHE A 612 -95.46 -17.55 -2.05
N ALA A 613 -94.65 -16.53 -2.34
CA ALA A 613 -93.33 -16.68 -2.92
C ALA A 613 -92.35 -15.70 -2.26
N ASP A 614 -91.07 -16.01 -2.35
CA ASP A 614 -89.95 -15.18 -1.89
C ASP A 614 -90.03 -14.81 -0.39
N LEU A 615 -90.61 -15.67 0.45
CA LEU A 615 -90.70 -15.40 1.88
C LEU A 615 -89.30 -15.46 2.51
N THR A 616 -88.79 -14.30 2.93
CA THR A 616 -87.42 -14.15 3.39
C THR A 616 -87.22 -14.71 4.81
N ALA A 617 -85.96 -14.91 5.20
CA ALA A 617 -85.62 -15.45 6.52
C ALA A 617 -86.21 -14.61 7.66
N GLY A 618 -86.96 -15.25 8.56
CA GLY A 618 -87.63 -14.61 9.70
C GLY A 618 -88.95 -13.92 9.36
N ASP A 619 -89.29 -13.75 8.07
CA ASP A 619 -90.59 -13.25 7.66
C ASP A 619 -91.67 -14.33 7.79
N SER A 620 -92.93 -13.88 7.85
CA SER A 620 -94.08 -14.79 7.96
C SER A 620 -95.28 -14.35 7.12
N GLN A 621 -95.97 -15.34 6.57
CA GLN A 621 -97.35 -15.18 6.11
C GLN A 621 -98.27 -15.20 7.34
N SER A 622 -98.77 -14.03 7.71
CA SER A 622 -99.68 -13.83 8.84
C SER A 622 -101.15 -13.96 8.43
N GLY A 623 -102.04 -14.12 9.42
CA GLY A 623 -103.49 -14.07 9.19
C GLY A 623 -104.13 -15.40 8.80
N LEU A 624 -103.40 -16.51 8.99
CA LEU A 624 -103.89 -17.86 8.68
C LEU A 624 -104.92 -18.28 9.74
N GLN A 625 -106.20 -18.09 9.46
CA GLN A 625 -107.28 -18.36 10.41
C GLN A 625 -107.92 -19.70 10.12
N ILE A 626 -108.07 -20.53 11.16
CA ILE A 626 -108.92 -21.71 11.15
C ILE A 626 -110.03 -21.54 12.17
N SER A 627 -111.27 -21.82 11.76
CA SER A 627 -112.46 -21.66 12.58
C SER A 627 -113.34 -22.90 12.54
N LEU A 628 -113.99 -23.21 13.66
CA LEU A 628 -114.99 -24.27 13.76
C LEU A 628 -116.25 -23.72 14.41
N ASP A 629 -117.40 -23.98 13.81
CA ASP A 629 -118.69 -23.74 14.45
C ASP A 629 -119.09 -24.97 15.29
N THR A 630 -119.31 -24.78 16.60
CA THR A 630 -119.54 -25.88 17.54
C THR A 630 -120.99 -26.38 17.55
N LEU A 631 -121.78 -26.11 16.51
CA LEU A 631 -123.21 -26.50 16.45
C LEU A 631 -123.43 -28.01 16.62
N ASN A 632 -122.55 -28.85 16.09
CA ASN A 632 -122.70 -30.31 16.10
C ASN A 632 -121.71 -30.98 17.05
N ALA A 633 -122.19 -31.89 17.90
CA ALA A 633 -121.31 -32.72 18.73
C ALA A 633 -120.63 -33.81 17.87
N GLY A 634 -119.33 -34.03 18.08
CA GLY A 634 -118.51 -34.95 17.28
C GLY A 634 -117.02 -34.80 17.55
N ASN A 635 -116.23 -35.72 16.99
CA ASN A 635 -114.78 -35.56 16.87
C ASN A 635 -114.50 -35.14 15.42
N PHE A 636 -113.92 -33.97 15.24
CA PHE A 636 -113.58 -33.40 13.94
C PHE A 636 -112.06 -33.46 13.77
N SER A 637 -111.61 -33.87 12.59
CA SER A 637 -110.20 -33.86 12.24
C SER A 637 -110.07 -33.66 10.73
N ASP A 638 -109.43 -32.56 10.36
CA ASP A 638 -109.17 -32.19 8.98
C ASP A 638 -107.67 -31.89 8.80
N THR A 639 -107.22 -31.78 7.54
CA THR A 639 -105.81 -31.56 7.25
C THR A 639 -105.59 -30.49 6.18
N ILE A 640 -104.57 -29.67 6.40
CA ILE A 640 -104.03 -28.72 5.43
C ILE A 640 -102.60 -29.13 5.14
N VAL A 641 -102.25 -29.29 3.86
CA VAL A 641 -100.89 -29.64 3.46
C VAL A 641 -100.27 -28.46 2.73
N LEU A 642 -99.11 -28.03 3.20
CA LEU A 642 -98.26 -27.07 2.53
C LEU A 642 -97.20 -27.82 1.72
N SER A 643 -97.21 -27.64 0.41
CA SER A 643 -96.08 -27.99 -0.45
C SER A 643 -95.18 -26.76 -0.55
N ALA A 644 -93.98 -26.85 0.03
CA ALA A 644 -93.02 -25.76 0.11
C ALA A 644 -91.78 -26.01 -0.74
N ILE A 645 -91.16 -24.94 -1.24
CA ILE A 645 -89.90 -24.97 -2.00
C ILE A 645 -88.96 -23.93 -1.40
N GLY A 646 -87.72 -24.34 -1.12
CA GLY A 646 -86.63 -23.44 -0.76
C GLY A 646 -85.81 -23.11 -2.00
N HIS A 647 -85.51 -21.83 -2.24
CA HIS A 647 -84.68 -21.41 -3.37
C HIS A 647 -83.80 -20.20 -3.06
N ASN A 648 -82.76 -19.97 -3.87
CA ASN A 648 -81.93 -18.78 -3.75
C ASN A 648 -81.31 -18.35 -5.10
N ALA A 649 -80.61 -17.22 -5.08
CA ALA A 649 -80.03 -16.61 -6.27
C ALA A 649 -78.80 -17.36 -6.85
N SER A 650 -78.22 -18.37 -6.18
CA SER A 650 -77.20 -19.23 -6.81
C SER A 650 -77.79 -20.28 -7.76
N GLY A 651 -79.12 -20.37 -7.82
CA GLY A 651 -79.85 -21.35 -8.63
C GLY A 651 -80.25 -22.60 -7.86
N PHE A 652 -80.02 -22.65 -6.54
CA PHE A 652 -80.59 -23.70 -5.70
C PHE A 652 -82.12 -23.58 -5.69
N SER A 653 -82.79 -24.72 -5.88
CA SER A 653 -84.24 -24.86 -5.71
C SER A 653 -84.56 -26.30 -5.35
N ALA A 654 -85.16 -26.52 -4.18
CA ALA A 654 -85.51 -27.85 -3.70
C ALA A 654 -86.86 -27.84 -2.98
N ALA A 655 -87.71 -28.81 -3.30
CA ALA A 655 -88.96 -29.02 -2.58
C ALA A 655 -88.71 -29.63 -1.20
N PHE A 656 -89.50 -29.21 -0.23
CA PHE A 656 -89.62 -29.85 1.07
C PHE A 656 -90.51 -31.10 0.95
N GLY A 657 -90.44 -31.97 1.96
CA GLY A 657 -91.55 -32.89 2.22
C GLY A 657 -92.82 -32.09 2.53
N ASP A 658 -93.97 -32.67 2.25
CA ASP A 658 -95.27 -32.06 2.55
C ASP A 658 -95.36 -31.70 4.05
N VAL A 659 -95.59 -30.42 4.34
CA VAL A 659 -95.76 -29.93 5.72
C VAL A 659 -97.24 -29.98 6.05
N THR A 660 -97.61 -30.86 6.96
CA THR A 660 -98.99 -31.20 7.28
C THR A 660 -99.43 -30.49 8.56
N LEU A 661 -100.50 -29.70 8.47
CA LEU A 661 -101.23 -29.14 9.61
C LEU A 661 -102.54 -29.91 9.78
N THR A 662 -102.57 -30.84 10.74
CA THR A 662 -103.79 -31.48 11.20
C THR A 662 -104.51 -30.55 12.16
N VAL A 663 -105.80 -30.34 11.95
CA VAL A 663 -106.64 -29.56 12.84
C VAL A 663 -107.69 -30.49 13.45
N GLN A 664 -107.82 -30.49 14.77
CA GLN A 664 -108.80 -31.35 15.44
C GLN A 664 -109.58 -30.62 16.54
N ALA A 665 -110.77 -31.13 16.81
CA ALA A 665 -111.62 -30.67 17.91
C ALA A 665 -112.55 -31.79 18.35
N ARG A 666 -112.90 -31.82 19.65
CA ARG A 666 -113.95 -32.68 20.18
C ARG A 666 -115.09 -31.82 20.72
N VAL A 667 -116.21 -31.76 20.02
CA VAL A 667 -117.40 -31.04 20.49
C VAL A 667 -118.32 -32.01 21.23
N GLN A 668 -118.63 -31.74 22.51
CA GLN A 668 -119.51 -32.57 23.34
C GLN A 668 -120.81 -31.82 23.66
N ALA A 669 -121.91 -32.54 23.75
CA ALA A 669 -123.18 -31.97 24.19
C ALA A 669 -123.03 -31.37 25.60
N GLY A 670 -123.39 -30.10 25.78
CA GLY A 670 -123.41 -29.45 27.09
C GLY A 670 -124.46 -30.08 27.99
N GLY A 671 -124.06 -31.09 28.77
CA GLY A 671 -125.00 -31.92 29.52
C GLY A 671 -124.34 -32.77 30.60
N GLY A 672 -123.44 -32.19 31.39
CA GLY A 672 -123.05 -32.76 32.69
C GLY A 672 -124.12 -32.42 33.73
N GLN A 673 -125.06 -33.35 33.93
CA GLN A 673 -125.99 -33.50 35.07
C GLN A 673 -125.95 -32.36 36.10
N ILE A 674 -127.02 -31.55 36.16
CA ILE A 674 -127.41 -30.87 37.41
C ILE A 674 -127.70 -31.98 38.42
N PRO A 675 -126.98 -32.13 39.55
CA PRO A 675 -127.50 -32.87 40.68
C PRO A 675 -128.67 -32.04 41.23
N GLU A 676 -129.89 -32.41 40.88
CA GLU A 676 -131.07 -31.91 41.58
C GLU A 676 -130.92 -32.27 43.08
N PRO A 677 -131.13 -31.31 43.99
CA PRO A 677 -130.89 -31.48 45.42
C PRO A 677 -131.81 -32.57 46.01
N GLY A 678 -131.30 -33.31 47.00
CA GLY A 678 -132.01 -34.34 47.79
C GLY A 678 -133.15 -33.81 48.68
N SER A 679 -133.93 -32.87 48.16
CA SER A 679 -135.05 -32.17 48.80
C SER A 679 -136.24 -33.08 49.12
N LEU A 680 -136.36 -34.24 48.44
CA LEU A 680 -137.45 -35.21 48.67
C LEU A 680 -137.10 -36.26 49.74
N LEU A 681 -135.81 -36.56 49.99
CA LEU A 681 -135.39 -37.51 51.02
C LEU A 681 -135.32 -36.84 52.41
N LEU A 682 -134.93 -35.55 52.48
CA LEU A 682 -134.96 -34.78 53.73
C LEU A 682 -136.37 -34.38 54.17
N LEU A 683 -137.31 -34.15 53.24
CA LEU A 683 -138.72 -33.88 53.59
C LEU A 683 -139.42 -35.13 54.14
N THR A 684 -139.08 -36.33 53.65
CA THR A 684 -139.60 -37.60 54.20
C THR A 684 -139.02 -37.94 55.58
N ILE A 685 -137.79 -37.54 55.88
CA ILE A 685 -137.16 -37.74 57.20
C ILE A 685 -137.66 -36.68 58.20
N ALA A 686 -137.91 -35.44 57.78
CA ALA A 686 -138.51 -34.40 58.62
C ALA A 686 -139.98 -34.70 58.97
N LEU A 687 -140.76 -35.29 58.05
CA LEU A 687 -142.16 -35.65 58.30
C LEU A 687 -142.30 -36.93 59.16
N ALA A 688 -141.33 -37.86 59.09
CA ALA A 688 -141.27 -39.03 59.96
C ALA A 688 -140.90 -38.69 61.42
N ILE A 689 -140.09 -37.64 61.65
CA ILE A 689 -139.75 -37.15 63.00
C ILE A 689 -140.93 -36.40 63.65
N ILE A 690 -141.76 -35.71 62.86
CA ILE A 690 -142.99 -35.06 63.37
C ILE A 690 -144.11 -36.07 63.69
N VAL A 691 -144.18 -37.21 62.98
CA VAL A 691 -145.12 -38.31 63.30
C VAL A 691 -144.62 -39.16 64.50
N LEU A 692 -143.31 -39.22 64.76
CA LEU A 692 -142.74 -39.82 65.97
C LEU A 692 -142.82 -38.93 67.23
N GLN A 693 -143.08 -37.61 67.09
CA GLN A 693 -143.37 -36.72 68.22
C GLN A 693 -144.87 -36.58 68.54
N ARG A 694 -145.77 -37.14 67.72
CA ARG A 694 -147.22 -37.17 68.00
C ARG A 694 -147.72 -38.47 68.66
N ARG A 695 -146.80 -39.34 69.11
CA ARG A 695 -147.09 -40.57 69.85
C ARG A 695 -146.30 -40.73 71.16
N ARG A 696 -145.92 -39.60 71.78
CA ARG A 696 -145.51 -39.50 73.19
C ARG A 696 -146.01 -38.18 73.80
N ALA A 697 -147.32 -38.11 73.98
CA ALA A 697 -147.91 -37.48 75.15
C ALA A 697 -149.11 -38.35 75.53
N GLN A 698 -149.23 -38.63 76.83
CA GLN A 698 -150.22 -39.48 77.51
C GLN A 698 -149.75 -40.94 77.61
N CYS A 699 -149.07 -41.36 78.67
CA CYS A 699 -148.95 -40.76 80.00
C CYS A 699 -148.26 -39.41 80.09
#